data_AF-A0A2D5XRI2-F1
#
_entry.id   AF-A0A2D5XRI2-F1
#
_cell.length_a   1.000
_cell.length_b   1.000
_cell.length_c   1.000
_cell.angle_alpha   90.00
_cell.angle_beta   90.00
_cell.angle_gamma   90.00
#
_symmetry.space_group_name_H-M   'P 1'
#
loop_
_entity.id
_entity.type
_entity.pdbx_description
1 polymer ?
#
loop_
_entity_poly.entity_id
_entity_poly.type
_entity_poly.pdbx_seq_one_letter_code
_entity_poly.pdbx_strand_id
1 'polypeptide(L)'
;MKSLLLTSCALLLSTGAIALHDDDPKILSRKVPVRGPIWRNSPSLAPSGGNTTANMPGAGFDSQGVTLEAWFPLNQIDNANSGNDCWGYTSPSGREYGIMGTSSGTAFFEVTNPTATQLIDWIDGNDSLWRDIKVYGNMAYSVTEGAGGIQVISMANIDNGTVSLVNTIDDVSTANSHNVAIDEVSGYLYRCGGGSNGLRMYSLANPSNPQYVGSWSTRYVHDAQIVTYTTGPNAGRQIAYCCAGLSGGSGDTGLTIVDVTNKSNPIVISQVYWPNSAYSHQGWLSEDRQFFYMGDELDENGVLPSTIYVINVANPDSAFYVTSFNNGNLAITHNCYTKGGLLYAANYTSGMRIFDLNQSATNPPEIGYFDTYQSGDGTSFNGLWSLFPYFASGTVIGSDLEGGFFVWDVGDPDLVLAIPGGAPEILAPSGATIDVDITENVLGALDPTSPRLFFDMGTGMQSVLLQPVGGTTWRGAMPTGICGTSVDWYFAADSTSGQTYTTPSTAPTTVYTSVFGYGQNQIVNLDMETNAGWVGGVAGDTASTGIWERGDPNGTAAQPEDDHSEPGVSCWFTGQANPGSSVGSNDVDGGFTTLRSSNFNVSSLSDPEVSFWLWYSNNAGASPGADTFRVALSNNNGSSWTLALTVGPTGAGTSGGWEKYTLRMGDHVAITNNLRVQFIAEDAGSGSIVEAAIDDFTVGELDCTVPGLGTHYCTPNVSNSTGGPAMINATGSDLAAANNVTLAATDLPANQFGYFLCSATQGLIVGPGGAMGNLCLGAPIGRFSNNVLNSGPFGAIDLTINLTSLPVPPTFNHAVQAGETWNFQAWYRDVVIGVPTSNFTDGISIQFQ
;
A
#
# COMPACT_ATOMS: atom_id res chain seq x y z
N MET A 1 -88.10 7.33 16.80
CA MET A 1 -87.90 6.41 15.65
C MET A 1 -86.45 6.49 15.23
N LYS A 2 -85.72 5.35 15.34
CA LYS A 2 -84.55 4.83 14.56
C LYS A 2 -83.52 5.84 13.99
N SER A 3 -82.19 5.64 13.93
CA SER A 3 -81.16 4.66 14.36
C SER A 3 -79.86 5.18 13.68
N LEU A 4 -78.74 5.42 14.38
CA LEU A 4 -77.56 4.54 14.59
C LEU A 4 -76.60 4.32 13.38
N LEU A 5 -75.32 4.71 13.55
CA LEU A 5 -74.01 4.02 13.30
C LEU A 5 -72.88 5.08 13.13
N LEU A 6 -72.03 5.36 14.14
CA LEU A 6 -70.68 4.83 14.44
C LEU A 6 -69.60 5.01 13.36
N THR A 7 -68.55 5.80 13.65
CA THR A 7 -67.16 5.33 13.70
C THR A 7 -66.29 6.25 14.58
N SER A 8 -65.47 5.64 15.42
CA SER A 8 -64.61 6.22 16.45
C SER A 8 -63.24 6.62 15.90
N CYS A 9 -62.63 7.71 16.39
CA CYS A 9 -61.21 7.99 16.20
C CYS A 9 -60.54 8.16 17.57
N ALA A 10 -59.58 7.29 17.86
CA ALA A 10 -58.84 7.26 19.12
C ALA A 10 -57.68 8.26 19.09
N LEU A 11 -57.52 9.03 20.17
CA LEU A 11 -56.33 9.83 20.47
C LEU A 11 -55.16 8.88 20.74
N LEU A 12 -54.12 8.92 19.91
CA LEU A 12 -52.80 8.40 20.21
C LEU A 12 -51.96 9.57 20.75
N LEU A 13 -51.62 9.52 22.03
CA LEU A 13 -50.55 10.29 22.64
C LEU A 13 -49.23 9.75 22.10
N SER A 14 -48.63 10.43 21.13
CA SER A 14 -47.22 10.23 20.80
C SER A 14 -46.38 11.02 21.80
N THR A 15 -45.66 10.30 22.66
CA THR A 15 -44.54 10.85 23.44
C THR A 15 -43.48 11.36 22.46
N GLY A 16 -43.41 12.67 22.29
CA GLY A 16 -42.33 13.30 21.54
C GLY A 16 -41.02 13.13 22.29
N ALA A 17 -40.09 12.37 21.72
CA ALA A 17 -38.69 12.55 22.01
C ALA A 17 -38.30 13.91 21.41
N ILE A 18 -38.01 14.88 22.27
CA ILE A 18 -37.44 16.16 21.84
C ILE A 18 -35.97 15.88 21.59
N ALA A 19 -35.60 15.68 20.32
CA ALA A 19 -34.21 15.72 19.88
C ALA A 19 -33.76 17.18 19.86
N LEU A 20 -32.77 17.53 20.66
CA LEU A 20 -32.13 18.84 20.69
C LEU A 20 -30.79 18.72 19.95
N HIS A 21 -30.83 18.85 18.61
CA HIS A 21 -29.84 19.44 17.67
C HIS A 21 -30.15 18.95 16.23
N ASP A 22 -31.37 19.19 15.74
CA ASP A 22 -31.83 18.74 14.40
C ASP A 22 -31.07 19.41 13.23
N ASP A 23 -30.24 20.43 13.49
CA ASP A 23 -29.48 21.20 12.50
C ASP A 23 -27.97 20.86 12.51
N ASP A 24 -27.54 19.73 13.09
CA ASP A 24 -26.12 19.35 13.06
C ASP A 24 -25.68 18.93 11.65
N PRO A 25 -24.65 19.57 11.05
CA PRO A 25 -24.19 19.23 9.71
C PRO A 25 -23.61 17.81 9.60
N LYS A 26 -23.13 17.19 10.70
CA LYS A 26 -22.65 15.80 10.73
C LYS A 26 -23.74 14.80 10.37
N ILE A 27 -25.01 15.09 10.71
CA ILE A 27 -26.16 14.25 10.34
C ILE A 27 -26.32 14.20 8.81
N LEU A 28 -25.98 15.27 8.11
CA LEU A 28 -26.11 15.37 6.65
C LEU A 28 -25.01 14.58 5.91
N SER A 29 -23.86 14.38 6.55
CA SER A 29 -22.75 13.61 6.00
C SER A 29 -22.82 12.11 6.31
N ARG A 30 -23.82 11.66 7.08
CA ARG A 30 -23.89 10.25 7.52
C ARG A 30 -23.78 9.26 6.38
N LYS A 31 -22.77 8.40 6.47
CA LYS A 31 -22.62 7.21 5.63
C LYS A 31 -23.03 5.95 6.38
N VAL A 32 -23.20 4.88 5.64
CA VAL A 32 -23.46 3.56 6.22
C VAL A 32 -22.16 3.09 6.91
N PRO A 33 -22.22 2.59 8.16
CA PRO A 33 -21.06 2.02 8.84
C PRO A 33 -20.34 0.97 8.01
N VAL A 34 -19.01 1.02 8.04
CA VAL A 34 -18.19 -0.02 7.41
C VAL A 34 -18.43 -1.33 8.15
N ARG A 35 -18.67 -2.41 7.39
CA ARG A 35 -18.91 -3.74 7.94
C ARG A 35 -17.90 -4.74 7.42
N GLY A 36 -17.30 -5.50 8.32
CA GLY A 36 -16.31 -6.51 7.99
C GLY A 36 -15.87 -7.34 9.20
N PRO A 37 -15.05 -8.39 9.04
CA PRO A 37 -14.27 -8.95 10.14
C PRO A 37 -13.25 -7.97 10.74
N ILE A 38 -12.68 -8.35 11.88
CA ILE A 38 -11.55 -7.64 12.48
C ILE A 38 -10.32 -7.87 11.62
N TRP A 39 -9.54 -6.82 11.37
CA TRP A 39 -8.23 -6.89 10.74
C TRP A 39 -7.11 -6.77 11.79
N ARG A 40 -6.01 -7.51 11.60
CA ARG A 40 -4.84 -7.50 12.49
C ARG A 40 -3.57 -7.70 11.68
N ASN A 41 -2.52 -6.99 12.06
CA ASN A 41 -1.18 -7.14 11.53
C ASN A 41 -0.44 -8.32 12.20
N SER A 42 -0.92 -9.56 12.00
CA SER A 42 -0.29 -10.74 12.60
C SER A 42 -0.19 -11.92 11.63
N PRO A 43 0.96 -12.62 11.56
CA PRO A 43 1.13 -13.81 10.73
C PRO A 43 0.41 -15.07 11.27
N SER A 44 -0.21 -15.04 12.47
CA SER A 44 -0.62 -16.26 13.19
C SER A 44 -2.13 -16.49 13.41
N LEU A 45 -3.01 -15.61 12.93
CA LEU A 45 -4.46 -15.72 13.14
C LEU A 45 -5.30 -15.57 11.85
N ALA A 46 -4.78 -16.05 10.71
CA ALA A 46 -5.68 -16.44 9.63
C ALA A 46 -6.66 -17.50 10.18
N PRO A 47 -7.99 -17.29 10.16
CA PRO A 47 -8.92 -18.23 10.76
C PRO A 47 -8.76 -19.61 10.12
N SER A 48 -8.38 -20.59 10.92
CA SER A 48 -8.46 -22.00 10.53
C SER A 48 -9.93 -22.34 10.29
N GLY A 49 -10.33 -22.43 9.02
CA GLY A 49 -11.60 -23.00 8.60
C GLY A 49 -12.77 -22.02 8.60
N GLY A 50 -12.85 -21.19 7.56
CA GLY A 50 -14.07 -20.49 7.17
C GLY A 50 -13.93 -20.03 5.73
N ASN A 51 -14.86 -20.43 4.87
CA ASN A 51 -14.90 -20.10 3.44
C ASN A 51 -14.66 -18.59 3.18
N THR A 52 -13.45 -18.23 2.72
CA THR A 52 -13.05 -16.85 2.42
C THR A 52 -13.54 -16.44 1.05
N THR A 53 -14.84 -16.17 0.95
CA THR A 53 -15.41 -15.32 -0.11
C THR A 53 -16.28 -14.27 0.57
N ALA A 54 -15.63 -13.31 1.21
CA ALA A 54 -16.23 -12.04 1.60
C ALA A 54 -15.12 -10.99 1.45
N ASN A 55 -15.32 -10.06 0.51
CA ASN A 55 -14.50 -8.87 0.33
C ASN A 55 -14.13 -8.25 1.68
N MET A 56 -12.83 -8.17 1.94
CA MET A 56 -12.25 -7.24 2.90
C MET A 56 -11.13 -6.50 2.19
N PRO A 57 -11.39 -5.26 1.71
CA PRO A 57 -10.34 -4.30 1.41
C PRO A 57 -9.54 -4.08 2.71
N GLY A 58 -8.21 -4.17 2.64
CA GLY A 58 -7.45 -4.87 3.69
C GLY A 58 -6.10 -4.33 4.22
N ALA A 59 -5.80 -3.07 4.38
CA ALA A 59 -6.69 -1.94 4.32
C ALA A 59 -6.99 -1.42 2.91
N GLY A 60 -5.94 -1.30 2.09
CA GLY A 60 -5.93 -0.30 1.01
C GLY A 60 -5.91 1.15 1.54
N PHE A 61 -5.57 1.37 2.83
CA PHE A 61 -5.49 2.70 3.44
C PHE A 61 -4.20 3.39 3.03
N ASP A 62 -4.30 4.66 2.62
CA ASP A 62 -3.14 5.47 2.32
C ASP A 62 -2.45 5.90 3.63
N SER A 63 -1.12 5.83 3.66
CA SER A 63 -0.36 6.09 4.88
C SER A 63 1.11 6.37 4.62
N GLN A 64 1.70 7.18 5.50
CA GLN A 64 3.13 7.46 5.53
C GLN A 64 3.60 7.57 6.99
N GLY A 65 4.67 6.83 7.35
CA GLY A 65 5.27 6.90 8.69
C GLY A 65 4.37 6.36 9.82
N VAL A 66 3.32 5.62 9.46
CA VAL A 66 2.33 5.05 10.38
C VAL A 66 1.99 3.64 9.92
N THR A 67 2.04 2.68 10.84
CA THR A 67 1.68 1.28 10.56
C THR A 67 0.34 0.96 11.22
N LEU A 68 -0.59 0.35 10.49
CA LEU A 68 -1.83 -0.18 11.07
C LEU A 68 -1.54 -1.52 11.75
N GLU A 69 -1.92 -1.64 13.02
CA GLU A 69 -1.70 -2.86 13.81
C GLU A 69 -2.98 -3.67 14.03
N ALA A 70 -4.10 -2.99 14.23
CA ALA A 70 -5.41 -3.63 14.28
C ALA A 70 -6.52 -2.66 13.87
N TRP A 71 -7.61 -3.21 13.33
CA TRP A 71 -8.79 -2.45 12.97
C TRP A 71 -10.07 -3.27 13.25
N PHE A 72 -11.00 -2.63 13.96
CA PHE A 72 -12.31 -3.19 14.30
C PHE A 72 -13.39 -2.34 13.65
N PRO A 73 -13.99 -2.81 12.54
CA PRO A 73 -15.19 -2.22 11.99
C PRO A 73 -16.32 -2.18 13.03
N LEU A 74 -17.22 -1.20 12.96
CA LEU A 74 -18.26 -0.99 13.99
C LEU A 74 -19.08 -2.24 14.31
N ASN A 75 -19.38 -3.08 13.33
CA ASN A 75 -20.11 -4.35 13.53
C ASN A 75 -19.36 -5.41 14.37
N GLN A 76 -18.08 -5.19 14.68
CA GLN A 76 -17.26 -6.05 15.55
C GLN A 76 -17.13 -5.49 16.97
N ILE A 77 -17.65 -4.29 17.23
CA ILE A 77 -17.53 -3.59 18.52
C ILE A 77 -18.86 -3.74 19.27
N ASP A 78 -19.92 -3.22 18.68
CA ASP A 78 -21.29 -3.30 19.16
C ASP A 78 -22.27 -3.24 17.96
N ASN A 79 -23.56 -2.99 18.22
CA ASN A 79 -24.53 -2.73 17.15
C ASN A 79 -24.72 -1.21 16.91
N ALA A 80 -23.70 -0.39 17.16
CA ALA A 80 -23.78 1.06 16.96
C ALA A 80 -23.89 1.43 15.49
N ASN A 81 -24.43 2.63 15.28
CA ASN A 81 -24.52 3.24 13.96
C ASN A 81 -23.37 4.20 13.66
N SER A 82 -22.52 4.52 14.63
CA SER A 82 -21.34 5.37 14.46
C SER A 82 -20.35 5.25 15.62
N GLY A 83 -19.09 5.60 15.38
CA GLY A 83 -18.08 5.91 16.40
C GLY A 83 -18.17 7.36 16.88
N ASN A 84 -17.45 7.71 17.95
CA ASN A 84 -17.21 9.10 18.40
C ASN A 84 -15.88 9.19 19.17
N ASP A 85 -15.73 9.93 20.26
CA ASP A 85 -14.41 10.15 20.88
C ASP A 85 -13.74 8.85 21.36
N CYS A 86 -12.41 8.89 21.53
CA CYS A 86 -11.65 7.82 22.17
C CYS A 86 -10.64 8.34 23.19
N TRP A 87 -10.33 7.50 24.17
CA TRP A 87 -9.32 7.77 25.20
C TRP A 87 -8.56 6.50 25.55
N GLY A 88 -7.51 6.62 26.37
CA GLY A 88 -6.71 5.49 26.82
C GLY A 88 -6.61 5.36 28.33
N TYR A 89 -6.28 4.16 28.78
CA TYR A 89 -6.02 3.82 30.19
C TYR A 89 -4.88 2.82 30.30
N THR A 90 -3.91 3.09 31.17
CA THR A 90 -2.90 2.11 31.57
C THR A 90 -3.22 1.61 32.98
N SER A 91 -3.47 0.31 33.10
CA SER A 91 -3.74 -0.34 34.37
C SER A 91 -2.49 -0.35 35.27
N PRO A 92 -2.64 -0.54 36.60
CA PRO A 92 -1.50 -0.69 37.50
C PRO A 92 -0.57 -1.87 37.18
N SER A 93 -1.02 -2.85 36.39
CA SER A 93 -0.17 -3.96 35.94
C SER A 93 0.74 -3.58 34.76
N GLY A 94 0.52 -2.42 34.14
CA GLY A 94 1.22 -1.98 32.94
C GLY A 94 0.50 -2.33 31.63
N ARG A 95 -0.64 -3.04 31.69
CA ARG A 95 -1.46 -3.29 30.50
C ARG A 95 -2.18 -2.03 30.05
N GLU A 96 -2.21 -1.82 28.73
CA GLU A 96 -2.76 -0.66 28.06
C GLU A 96 -4.12 -1.00 27.43
N TYR A 97 -5.08 -0.08 27.60
CA TYR A 97 -6.45 -0.24 27.17
C TYR A 97 -6.95 0.99 26.42
N GLY A 98 -7.41 0.78 25.19
CA GLY A 98 -8.16 1.77 24.43
C GLY A 98 -9.62 1.80 24.87
N ILE A 99 -10.21 2.98 24.87
CA ILE A 99 -11.60 3.22 25.22
C ILE A 99 -12.22 4.00 24.06
N MET A 100 -13.29 3.49 23.48
CA MET A 100 -13.97 4.12 22.37
C MET A 100 -15.42 4.37 22.73
N GLY A 101 -15.91 5.57 22.49
CA GLY A 101 -17.34 5.81 22.49
C GLY A 101 -17.96 5.41 21.15
N THR A 102 -19.17 4.89 21.22
CA THR A 102 -20.01 4.58 20.06
C THR A 102 -21.35 5.28 20.22
N SER A 103 -22.20 5.21 19.19
CA SER A 103 -23.53 5.78 19.28
C SER A 103 -24.31 5.21 20.46
N SER A 104 -24.19 3.90 20.70
CA SER A 104 -24.92 3.15 21.73
C SER A 104 -24.20 2.95 23.07
N GLY A 105 -22.92 3.32 23.22
CA GLY A 105 -22.23 3.05 24.48
C GLY A 105 -20.74 3.37 24.50
N THR A 106 -20.01 2.68 25.37
CA THR A 106 -18.55 2.80 25.52
C THR A 106 -17.92 1.42 25.51
N ALA A 107 -17.01 1.18 24.58
CA ALA A 107 -16.29 -0.07 24.38
C ALA A 107 -14.85 0.04 24.91
N PHE A 108 -14.32 -1.09 25.40
CA PHE A 108 -13.00 -1.19 26.02
C PHE A 108 -12.17 -2.26 25.31
N PHE A 109 -10.99 -1.88 24.84
CA PHE A 109 -10.07 -2.72 24.07
C PHE A 109 -8.77 -2.89 24.83
N GLU A 110 -8.24 -4.10 24.90
CA GLU A 110 -6.86 -4.32 25.31
C GLU A 110 -5.93 -4.11 24.12
N VAL A 111 -4.98 -3.19 24.25
CA VAL A 111 -4.03 -2.79 23.21
C VAL A 111 -2.57 -3.00 23.61
N THR A 112 -2.32 -3.63 24.77
CA THR A 112 -0.94 -3.93 25.26
C THR A 112 -0.06 -4.61 24.22
N ASN A 113 -0.65 -5.49 23.40
CA ASN A 113 -0.03 -5.98 22.17
C ASN A 113 -0.89 -5.49 20.99
N PRO A 114 -0.45 -4.46 20.24
CA PRO A 114 -1.23 -3.82 19.19
C PRO A 114 -1.73 -4.80 18.12
N THR A 115 -0.85 -5.69 17.63
CA THR A 115 -1.16 -6.71 16.61
C THR A 115 -2.15 -7.78 17.10
N ALA A 116 -2.32 -7.90 18.42
CA ALA A 116 -3.21 -8.86 19.07
C ALA A 116 -4.34 -8.17 19.86
N THR A 117 -4.71 -6.94 19.47
CA THR A 117 -5.77 -6.16 20.12
C THR A 117 -7.07 -6.97 20.27
N GLN A 118 -7.77 -6.80 21.40
CA GLN A 118 -9.03 -7.48 21.71
C GLN A 118 -10.06 -6.53 22.29
N LEU A 119 -11.32 -6.65 21.85
CA LEU A 119 -12.46 -6.07 22.58
C LEU A 119 -12.69 -6.89 23.86
N ILE A 120 -12.69 -6.21 24.99
CA ILE A 120 -12.77 -6.84 26.32
C ILE A 120 -14.19 -6.79 26.88
N ASP A 121 -14.81 -5.61 26.87
CA ASP A 121 -16.13 -5.38 27.48
C ASP A 121 -16.74 -4.09 26.93
N TRP A 122 -18.03 -3.86 27.18
CA TRP A 122 -18.73 -2.64 26.81
C TRP A 122 -19.79 -2.24 27.85
N ILE A 123 -20.08 -0.94 27.93
CA ILE A 123 -21.14 -0.38 28.76
C ILE A 123 -22.15 0.33 27.86
N ASP A 124 -23.42 -0.09 27.96
CA ASP A 124 -24.52 0.55 27.24
C ASP A 124 -24.73 2.00 27.69
N GLY A 125 -25.09 2.86 26.75
CA GLY A 125 -25.44 4.26 26.96
C GLY A 125 -26.65 4.66 26.11
N ASN A 126 -27.15 5.87 26.32
CA ASN A 126 -28.21 6.42 25.47
C ASN A 126 -27.67 6.67 24.06
N ASP A 127 -28.47 6.38 23.04
CA ASP A 127 -28.06 6.57 21.63
C ASP A 127 -27.82 8.05 21.32
N SER A 128 -26.64 8.37 20.80
CA SER A 128 -26.25 9.74 20.45
C SER A 128 -25.08 9.74 19.50
N LEU A 129 -25.00 10.72 18.59
CA LEU A 129 -23.78 10.95 17.83
C LEU A 129 -22.63 11.43 18.71
N TRP A 130 -22.94 12.12 19.81
CA TRP A 130 -21.95 12.77 20.66
C TRP A 130 -21.78 12.02 21.96
N ARG A 131 -20.58 11.50 22.15
CA ARG A 131 -20.12 10.94 23.42
C ARG A 131 -18.63 11.24 23.55
N ASP A 132 -18.25 11.56 24.77
CA ASP A 132 -16.87 11.87 25.13
C ASP A 132 -16.49 11.10 26.40
N ILE A 133 -15.21 10.71 26.50
CA ILE A 133 -14.69 9.90 27.59
C ILE A 133 -13.37 10.49 28.09
N LYS A 134 -13.22 10.61 29.41
CA LYS A 134 -11.92 10.85 30.07
C LYS A 134 -11.74 9.94 31.27
N VAL A 135 -10.49 9.78 31.70
CA VAL A 135 -10.11 8.86 32.78
C VAL A 135 -9.52 9.62 33.97
N TYR A 136 -9.84 9.17 35.18
CA TYR A 136 -9.16 9.60 36.42
C TYR A 136 -8.95 8.40 37.35
N GLY A 137 -7.69 8.09 37.65
CA GLY A 137 -7.35 6.89 38.40
C GLY A 137 -7.79 5.63 37.65
N ASN A 138 -8.65 4.82 38.27
CA ASN A 138 -9.22 3.61 37.67
C ASN A 138 -10.68 3.76 37.22
N MET A 139 -11.13 5.00 37.01
CA MET A 139 -12.49 5.32 36.57
C MET A 139 -12.46 6.00 35.21
N ALA A 140 -13.30 5.53 34.30
CA ALA A 140 -13.66 6.24 33.08
C ALA A 140 -14.99 6.98 33.30
N TYR A 141 -15.07 8.20 32.79
CA TYR A 141 -16.26 9.05 32.86
C TYR A 141 -16.74 9.30 31.44
N SER A 142 -17.88 8.72 31.08
CA SER A 142 -18.49 8.92 29.77
C SER A 142 -19.66 9.87 29.87
N VAL A 143 -19.72 10.86 28.97
CA VAL A 143 -20.81 11.83 28.87
C VAL A 143 -21.39 11.83 27.46
N THR A 144 -22.62 12.30 27.29
CA THR A 144 -23.30 12.33 25.99
C THR A 144 -24.35 13.43 25.90
N GLU A 145 -24.66 13.88 24.68
CA GLU A 145 -25.81 14.77 24.44
C GLU A 145 -27.14 14.02 24.33
N GLY A 146 -27.12 12.69 24.33
CA GLY A 146 -28.32 11.84 24.44
C GLY A 146 -28.96 11.79 25.83
N ALA A 147 -28.76 12.82 26.67
CA ALA A 147 -29.29 12.91 28.04
C ALA A 147 -28.87 11.76 28.98
N GLY A 148 -27.57 11.42 29.00
CA GLY A 148 -27.03 10.32 29.80
C GLY A 148 -26.39 10.69 31.14
N GLY A 149 -26.21 11.99 31.44
CA GLY A 149 -25.42 12.43 32.59
C GLY A 149 -23.94 12.08 32.45
N ILE A 150 -23.26 11.83 33.59
CA ILE A 150 -21.92 11.25 33.64
C ILE A 150 -22.04 9.77 34.05
N GLN A 151 -21.81 8.86 33.11
CA GLN A 151 -21.61 7.45 33.44
C GLN A 151 -20.22 7.29 34.09
N VAL A 152 -20.19 6.75 35.31
CA VAL A 152 -18.95 6.46 36.05
C VAL A 152 -18.67 4.97 35.94
N ILE A 153 -17.64 4.62 35.19
CA ILE A 153 -17.30 3.24 34.84
C ILE A 153 -16.01 2.86 35.54
N SER A 154 -16.05 1.84 36.40
CA SER A 154 -14.87 1.30 37.06
C SER A 154 -14.13 0.32 36.14
N MET A 155 -12.84 0.57 35.98
CA MET A 155 -11.88 -0.28 35.26
C MET A 155 -10.99 -1.07 36.22
N ALA A 156 -11.35 -1.17 37.50
CA ALA A 156 -10.53 -1.83 38.52
C ALA A 156 -10.26 -3.32 38.23
N ASN A 157 -11.16 -3.98 37.49
CA ASN A 157 -11.06 -5.39 37.11
C ASN A 157 -10.82 -5.59 35.61
N ILE A 158 -10.41 -4.55 34.88
CA ILE A 158 -10.27 -4.63 33.42
C ILE A 158 -9.24 -5.69 32.99
N ASP A 159 -8.18 -5.89 33.80
CA ASP A 159 -7.20 -6.96 33.59
C ASP A 159 -7.80 -8.37 33.64
N ASN A 160 -8.93 -8.56 34.32
CA ASN A 160 -9.67 -9.82 34.36
C ASN A 160 -10.78 -9.89 33.31
N GLY A 161 -10.83 -8.92 32.39
CA GLY A 161 -11.75 -8.91 31.26
C GLY A 161 -13.10 -8.26 31.52
N THR A 162 -13.24 -7.42 32.57
CA THR A 162 -14.54 -6.83 32.93
C THR A 162 -14.42 -5.39 33.41
N VAL A 163 -15.33 -4.53 32.98
CA VAL A 163 -15.57 -3.19 33.55
C VAL A 163 -16.95 -3.16 34.23
N SER A 164 -17.27 -2.10 34.95
CA SER A 164 -18.58 -1.99 35.61
C SER A 164 -19.06 -0.55 35.69
N LEU A 165 -20.28 -0.29 35.25
CA LEU A 165 -20.97 0.97 35.54
C LEU A 165 -21.29 1.01 37.04
N VAL A 166 -20.62 1.89 37.79
CA VAL A 166 -20.79 2.00 39.24
C VAL A 166 -21.72 3.13 39.66
N ASN A 167 -21.92 4.12 38.78
CA ASN A 167 -22.82 5.25 39.04
C ASN A 167 -23.19 5.97 37.74
N THR A 168 -24.28 6.74 37.78
CA THR A 168 -24.63 7.72 36.74
C THR A 168 -25.02 9.02 37.43
N ILE A 169 -24.23 10.08 37.21
CA ILE A 169 -24.47 11.40 37.78
C ILE A 169 -25.29 12.23 36.81
N ASP A 170 -26.55 12.47 37.12
CA ASP A 170 -27.44 13.36 36.38
C ASP A 170 -27.93 14.49 37.30
N ASP A 171 -26.99 15.34 37.71
CA ASP A 171 -27.25 16.48 38.56
C ASP A 171 -26.98 17.80 37.83
N VAL A 172 -27.78 18.81 38.22
CA VAL A 172 -27.67 20.22 37.78
C VAL A 172 -27.96 20.47 36.29
N SER A 173 -28.84 21.45 36.03
CA SER A 173 -29.28 21.92 34.71
C SER A 173 -29.82 20.84 33.77
N THR A 174 -28.95 20.17 33.02
CA THR A 174 -29.25 19.19 31.98
C THR A 174 -28.33 17.98 32.06
N ALA A 175 -28.90 16.81 31.77
CA ALA A 175 -28.18 15.55 31.58
C ALA A 175 -27.24 15.58 30.37
N ASN A 176 -27.42 16.55 29.45
CA ASN A 176 -26.62 16.64 28.24
C ASN A 176 -25.24 17.24 28.50
N SER A 177 -24.24 16.65 27.87
CA SER A 177 -22.89 17.17 27.78
C SER A 177 -22.30 16.81 26.43
N HIS A 178 -21.69 17.80 25.79
CA HIS A 178 -21.02 17.58 24.53
C HIS A 178 -19.66 16.91 24.75
N ASN A 179 -18.92 17.38 25.74
CA ASN A 179 -17.56 16.91 26.03
C ASN A 179 -17.32 16.86 27.55
N VAL A 180 -16.28 16.13 27.98
CA VAL A 180 -15.79 16.11 29.36
C VAL A 180 -14.28 16.31 29.39
N ALA A 181 -13.81 17.14 30.31
CA ALA A 181 -12.39 17.36 30.54
C ALA A 181 -12.02 17.03 31.99
N ILE A 182 -10.81 16.52 32.22
CA ILE A 182 -10.32 16.17 33.55
C ILE A 182 -8.92 16.76 33.72
N ASP A 183 -8.68 17.40 34.86
CA ASP A 183 -7.33 17.74 35.30
C ASP A 183 -6.90 16.75 36.39
N GLU A 184 -6.09 15.77 35.99
CA GLU A 184 -5.64 14.68 36.86
C GLU A 184 -4.79 15.17 38.04
N VAL A 185 -4.14 16.32 37.93
CA VAL A 185 -3.32 16.88 39.00
C VAL A 185 -4.19 17.35 40.16
N SER A 186 -5.33 17.99 39.85
CA SER A 186 -6.22 18.55 40.88
C SER A 186 -7.36 17.61 41.26
N GLY A 187 -7.69 16.62 40.43
CA GLY A 187 -8.83 15.73 40.64
C GLY A 187 -10.17 16.43 40.46
N TYR A 188 -10.31 17.23 39.40
CA TYR A 188 -11.58 17.83 39.01
C TYR A 188 -11.98 17.41 37.59
N LEU A 189 -13.28 17.18 37.43
CA LEU A 189 -13.95 16.90 36.17
C LEU A 189 -14.78 18.11 35.75
N TYR A 190 -14.82 18.38 34.46
CA TYR A 190 -15.49 19.52 33.84
C TYR A 190 -16.38 19.01 32.72
N ARG A 191 -17.70 19.14 32.88
CA ARG A 191 -18.63 18.90 31.77
C ARG A 191 -18.70 20.16 30.91
N CYS A 192 -18.52 19.98 29.60
CA CYS A 192 -18.59 21.02 28.57
C CYS A 192 -19.88 20.86 27.75
N GLY A 193 -20.36 21.94 27.14
CA GLY A 193 -21.48 21.95 26.20
C GLY A 193 -22.77 21.33 26.72
N GLY A 194 -23.55 20.66 25.85
CA GLY A 194 -24.89 20.16 26.20
C GLY A 194 -25.92 21.28 26.15
N GLY A 195 -26.32 21.69 24.95
CA GLY A 195 -27.02 22.97 24.73
C GLY A 195 -26.09 24.17 24.95
N SER A 196 -26.62 25.37 25.24
CA SER A 196 -25.80 26.60 25.39
C SER A 196 -25.05 26.73 26.73
N ASN A 197 -24.64 25.61 27.35
CA ASN A 197 -23.95 25.61 28.64
C ASN A 197 -22.44 25.83 28.49
N GLY A 198 -21.81 26.35 29.55
CA GLY A 198 -20.36 26.41 29.70
C GLY A 198 -19.83 25.25 30.55
N LEU A 199 -18.90 25.54 31.46
CA LEU A 199 -18.28 24.55 32.35
C LEU A 199 -19.17 24.25 33.56
N ARG A 200 -19.42 22.96 33.83
CA ARG A 200 -19.93 22.46 35.12
C ARG A 200 -18.85 21.63 35.79
N MET A 201 -18.47 22.01 37.00
CA MET A 201 -17.27 21.53 37.69
C MET A 201 -17.61 20.56 38.81
N TYR A 202 -16.87 19.46 38.86
CA TYR A 202 -17.08 18.35 39.79
C TYR A 202 -15.77 17.98 40.49
N SER A 203 -15.81 17.82 41.81
CA SER A 203 -14.71 17.24 42.57
C SER A 203 -14.70 15.72 42.43
N LEU A 204 -13.53 15.16 42.12
CA LEU A 204 -13.26 13.72 42.08
C LEU A 204 -12.61 13.22 43.38
N ALA A 205 -12.75 13.94 44.49
CA ALA A 205 -12.30 13.46 45.81
C ALA A 205 -12.95 12.11 46.20
N ASN A 206 -14.13 11.83 45.66
CA ASN A 206 -14.71 10.49 45.58
C ASN A 206 -14.95 10.12 44.10
N PRO A 207 -14.00 9.43 43.43
CA PRO A 207 -14.08 9.16 41.99
C PRO A 207 -15.34 8.38 41.56
N SER A 208 -15.85 7.50 42.44
CA SER A 208 -17.09 6.74 42.15
C SER A 208 -18.38 7.58 42.23
N ASN A 209 -18.30 8.79 42.79
CA ASN A 209 -19.43 9.68 42.97
C ASN A 209 -18.98 11.15 42.87
N PRO A 210 -18.65 11.65 41.66
CA PRO A 210 -18.27 13.03 41.42
C PRO A 210 -19.26 14.02 42.07
N GLN A 211 -18.75 15.06 42.73
CA GLN A 211 -19.59 16.03 43.43
C GLN A 211 -19.56 17.39 42.75
N TYR A 212 -20.72 17.93 42.35
CA TYR A 212 -20.81 19.27 41.79
C TYR A 212 -20.30 20.34 42.77
N VAL A 213 -19.42 21.23 42.30
CA VAL A 213 -18.78 22.27 43.13
C VAL A 213 -18.91 23.69 42.57
N GLY A 214 -19.39 23.85 41.33
CA GLY A 214 -19.56 25.16 40.71
C GLY A 214 -19.73 25.11 39.21
N SER A 215 -19.97 26.26 38.60
CA SER A 215 -20.13 26.39 37.15
C SER A 215 -19.63 27.74 36.65
N TRP A 216 -19.28 27.79 35.37
CA TRP A 216 -19.06 29.02 34.62
C TRP A 216 -19.82 28.94 33.31
N SER A 217 -20.78 29.84 33.09
CA SER A 217 -21.76 29.74 32.00
C SER A 217 -21.91 31.03 31.20
N THR A 218 -20.90 31.90 31.20
CA THR A 218 -20.99 33.16 30.44
C THR A 218 -20.86 32.96 28.93
N ARG A 219 -20.33 31.81 28.52
CA ARG A 219 -20.15 31.38 27.13
C ARG A 219 -20.45 29.89 27.00
N TYR A 220 -20.82 29.46 25.80
CA TYR A 220 -20.79 28.06 25.43
C TYR A 220 -19.33 27.59 25.38
N VAL A 221 -19.09 26.37 25.88
CA VAL A 221 -17.77 25.72 25.80
C VAL A 221 -17.96 24.39 25.10
N HIS A 222 -17.35 24.25 23.93
CA HIS A 222 -17.38 23.02 23.15
C HIS A 222 -16.50 21.96 23.81
N ASP A 223 -15.21 22.28 23.93
CA ASP A 223 -14.16 21.50 24.59
C ASP A 223 -13.25 22.42 25.40
N ALA A 224 -12.48 21.86 26.32
CA ALA A 224 -11.48 22.57 27.10
C ALA A 224 -10.33 21.68 27.55
N GLN A 225 -9.13 22.28 27.63
CA GLN A 225 -8.04 21.69 28.41
C GLN A 225 -7.88 22.46 29.73
N ILE A 226 -7.94 21.75 30.86
CA ILE A 226 -7.75 22.34 32.19
C ILE A 226 -6.41 21.90 32.75
N VAL A 227 -5.63 22.85 33.25
CA VAL A 227 -4.29 22.60 33.74
C VAL A 227 -4.06 23.25 35.09
N THR A 228 -3.63 22.45 36.07
CA THR A 228 -3.02 22.97 37.30
C THR A 228 -1.56 23.33 37.05
N TYR A 229 -1.20 24.57 37.36
CA TYR A 229 0.17 25.04 37.36
C TYR A 229 0.81 24.72 38.70
N THR A 230 1.74 23.76 38.70
CA THR A 230 2.50 23.37 39.90
C THR A 230 3.79 24.16 40.06
N THR A 231 4.30 24.75 38.97
CA THR A 231 5.54 25.52 38.91
C THR A 231 5.38 26.76 38.02
N GLY A 232 6.41 27.62 38.01
CA GLY A 232 6.45 28.83 37.19
C GLY A 232 5.61 30.01 37.74
N PRO A 233 5.45 31.09 36.96
CA PRO A 233 4.77 32.32 37.40
C PRO A 233 3.29 32.12 37.77
N ASN A 234 2.65 31.09 37.21
CA ASN A 234 1.25 30.75 37.47
C ASN A 234 1.08 29.67 38.55
N ALA A 235 2.15 29.27 39.25
CA ALA A 235 2.08 28.21 40.26
C ALA A 235 0.96 28.46 41.29
N GLY A 236 0.16 27.43 41.55
CA GLY A 236 -1.01 27.49 42.42
C GLY A 236 -2.31 27.89 41.73
N ARG A 237 -2.27 28.29 40.45
CA ARG A 237 -3.47 28.53 39.64
C ARG A 237 -3.89 27.26 38.91
N GLN A 238 -5.18 27.17 38.64
CA GLN A 238 -5.74 26.22 37.70
C GLN A 238 -6.45 26.98 36.59
N ILE A 239 -6.01 26.77 35.35
CA ILE A 239 -6.47 27.53 34.19
C ILE A 239 -7.17 26.59 33.23
N ALA A 240 -8.34 27.02 32.74
CA ALA A 240 -9.11 26.35 31.71
C ALA A 240 -8.94 27.10 30.37
N TYR A 241 -8.44 26.42 29.37
CA TYR A 241 -8.34 26.87 27.98
C TYR A 241 -9.57 26.36 27.25
N CYS A 242 -10.58 27.22 27.08
CA CYS A 242 -11.90 26.82 26.60
C CYS A 242 -12.08 27.20 25.13
N CYS A 243 -12.33 26.21 24.27
CA CYS A 243 -12.80 26.41 22.91
C CYS A 243 -14.27 26.83 22.99
N ALA A 244 -14.54 28.13 22.77
CA ALA A 244 -15.74 28.75 23.29
C ALA A 244 -16.34 29.82 22.36
N GLY A 245 -17.64 30.06 22.53
CA GLY A 245 -18.37 31.08 21.78
C GLY A 245 -19.72 31.43 22.42
N LEU A 246 -20.42 32.34 21.77
CA LEU A 246 -21.83 32.66 21.97
C LEU A 246 -22.68 31.91 20.95
N SER A 247 -24.01 31.93 21.12
CA SER A 247 -24.96 31.31 20.18
C SER A 247 -24.68 29.83 19.88
N GLY A 248 -24.25 29.07 20.88
CA GLY A 248 -23.88 27.65 20.72
C GLY A 248 -22.50 27.41 20.11
N GLY A 249 -21.64 28.43 20.05
CA GLY A 249 -20.25 28.35 19.61
C GLY A 249 -19.94 29.11 18.32
N SER A 250 -20.96 29.46 17.53
CA SER A 250 -20.82 30.10 16.21
C SER A 250 -20.77 31.64 16.21
N GLY A 251 -21.04 32.27 17.35
CA GLY A 251 -20.94 33.72 17.50
C GLY A 251 -19.79 34.08 18.43
N ASP A 252 -19.04 35.16 18.14
CA ASP A 252 -17.93 35.62 19.01
C ASP A 252 -16.93 34.48 19.31
N THR A 253 -16.70 33.62 18.33
CA THR A 253 -15.89 32.41 18.39
C THR A 253 -14.44 32.71 18.76
N GLY A 254 -13.88 31.99 19.73
CA GLY A 254 -12.48 32.15 20.11
C GLY A 254 -12.03 31.28 21.28
N LEU A 255 -10.77 31.42 21.67
CA LEU A 255 -10.22 30.78 22.86
C LEU A 255 -10.51 31.67 24.09
N THR A 256 -11.38 31.20 24.99
CA THR A 256 -11.62 31.85 26.28
C THR A 256 -10.77 31.20 27.36
N ILE A 257 -9.88 31.97 27.98
CA ILE A 257 -9.02 31.48 29.06
C ILE A 257 -9.62 31.90 30.40
N VAL A 258 -9.90 30.92 31.26
CA VAL A 258 -10.60 31.10 32.53
C VAL A 258 -9.74 30.60 33.68
N ASP A 259 -9.48 31.45 34.67
CA ASP A 259 -8.95 31.01 35.95
C ASP A 259 -10.07 30.33 36.75
N VAL A 260 -9.97 29.01 36.89
CA VAL A 260 -10.93 28.17 37.59
C VAL A 260 -10.42 27.76 38.97
N THR A 261 -9.36 28.40 39.50
CA THR A 261 -8.77 28.06 40.80
C THR A 261 -9.84 28.06 41.90
N ASN A 262 -10.62 29.13 41.98
CA ASN A 262 -11.81 29.19 42.82
C ASN A 262 -13.06 28.75 42.03
N LYS A 263 -13.48 27.50 42.22
CA LYS A 263 -14.65 26.89 41.54
C LYS A 263 -15.96 27.65 41.75
N SER A 264 -16.07 28.39 42.86
CA SER A 264 -17.26 29.20 43.17
C SER A 264 -17.26 30.58 42.51
N ASN A 265 -16.10 31.03 42.00
CA ASN A 265 -15.97 32.31 41.29
C ASN A 265 -14.90 32.20 40.19
N PRO A 266 -15.17 31.49 39.09
CA PRO A 266 -14.29 31.45 37.92
C PRO A 266 -14.18 32.82 37.25
N ILE A 267 -12.98 33.18 36.77
CA ILE A 267 -12.70 34.51 36.22
C ILE A 267 -12.11 34.35 34.83
N VAL A 268 -12.71 35.00 33.82
CA VAL A 268 -12.11 35.10 32.48
C VAL A 268 -10.88 36.02 32.58
N ILE A 269 -9.73 35.52 32.16
CA ILE A 269 -8.45 36.26 32.21
C ILE A 269 -7.93 36.64 30.82
N SER A 270 -8.35 35.94 29.77
CA SER A 270 -8.08 36.33 28.39
C SER A 270 -9.17 35.81 27.44
N GLN A 271 -9.32 36.50 26.33
CA GLN A 271 -10.16 36.12 25.20
C GLN A 271 -9.35 36.37 23.93
N VAL A 272 -9.07 35.31 23.16
CA VAL A 272 -8.24 35.38 21.97
C VAL A 272 -9.08 35.05 20.74
N TYR A 273 -8.88 35.83 19.68
CA TYR A 273 -9.53 35.70 18.38
C TYR A 273 -8.49 35.54 17.27
N TRP A 274 -8.88 34.93 16.16
CA TRP A 274 -8.08 34.76 14.96
C TRP A 274 -8.90 35.09 13.70
N PRO A 275 -8.25 35.30 12.53
CA PRO A 275 -8.97 35.52 11.28
C PRO A 275 -9.84 34.33 10.88
N ASN A 276 -11.04 34.62 10.37
CA ASN A 276 -12.01 33.65 9.83
C ASN A 276 -12.60 32.66 10.86
N SER A 277 -12.52 32.96 12.16
CA SER A 277 -13.05 32.08 13.20
C SER A 277 -14.51 31.69 12.94
N ALA A 278 -14.82 30.40 12.93
CA ALA A 278 -16.16 29.87 12.65
C ALA A 278 -16.72 29.11 13.87
N TYR A 279 -16.05 28.03 14.27
CA TYR A 279 -16.39 27.20 15.41
C TYR A 279 -15.12 26.67 16.12
N SER A 280 -14.71 27.35 17.19
CA SER A 280 -13.59 26.91 18.03
C SER A 280 -13.97 25.57 18.66
N HIS A 281 -13.35 24.50 18.18
CA HIS A 281 -13.80 23.14 18.41
C HIS A 281 -13.01 22.48 19.54
N GLN A 282 -11.73 22.20 19.30
CA GLN A 282 -10.85 21.53 20.24
C GLN A 282 -9.41 22.04 20.07
N GLY A 283 -8.62 21.97 21.13
CA GLY A 283 -7.20 22.25 21.06
C GLY A 283 -6.42 21.75 22.25
N TRP A 284 -5.10 21.77 22.13
CA TRP A 284 -4.18 21.26 23.14
C TRP A 284 -2.95 22.15 23.29
N LEU A 285 -2.47 22.27 24.54
CA LEU A 285 -1.23 22.96 24.88
C LEU A 285 -0.02 22.20 24.36
N SER A 286 1.03 22.92 23.98
CA SER A 286 2.39 22.37 23.94
C SER A 286 2.82 21.89 25.34
N GLU A 287 3.68 20.87 25.42
CA GLU A 287 4.12 20.30 26.71
C GLU A 287 4.83 21.33 27.60
N ASP A 288 5.52 22.30 26.99
CA ASP A 288 6.16 23.44 27.66
C ASP A 288 5.20 24.61 27.98
N ARG A 289 3.92 24.47 27.62
CA ARG A 289 2.82 25.41 27.84
C ARG A 289 3.06 26.81 27.26
N GLN A 290 3.86 26.92 26.19
CA GLN A 290 4.08 28.17 25.48
C GLN A 290 2.98 28.46 24.46
N PHE A 291 2.47 27.42 23.79
CA PHE A 291 1.47 27.54 22.74
C PHE A 291 0.25 26.68 23.02
N PHE A 292 -0.89 27.11 22.49
CA PHE A 292 -2.12 26.32 22.37
C PHE A 292 -2.41 26.16 20.89
N TYR A 293 -2.49 24.92 20.42
CA TYR A 293 -2.84 24.54 19.06
C TYR A 293 -4.32 24.22 19.01
N MET A 294 -5.04 24.73 18.02
CA MET A 294 -6.50 24.69 18.01
C MET A 294 -7.03 24.46 16.60
N GLY A 295 -8.00 23.54 16.48
CA GLY A 295 -8.80 23.32 15.28
C GLY A 295 -10.09 24.11 15.33
N ASP A 296 -10.35 24.87 14.27
CA ASP A 296 -11.61 25.60 14.07
C ASP A 296 -12.48 24.76 13.13
N GLU A 297 -13.48 24.06 13.66
CA GLU A 297 -14.36 23.24 12.83
C GLU A 297 -15.23 24.20 11.99
N LEU A 298 -15.49 23.89 10.72
CA LEU A 298 -16.33 24.70 9.80
C LEU A 298 -15.67 25.96 9.20
N ASP A 299 -14.41 26.26 9.49
CA ASP A 299 -13.73 27.41 8.88
C ASP A 299 -13.39 27.14 7.41
N GLU A 300 -13.33 25.87 7.01
CA GLU A 300 -12.93 25.42 5.67
C GLU A 300 -13.84 26.01 4.60
N ASN A 301 -15.16 26.14 4.85
CA ASN A 301 -16.16 26.77 3.95
C ASN A 301 -16.02 26.39 2.45
N GLY A 302 -15.40 25.24 2.14
CA GLY A 302 -15.04 24.79 0.80
C GLY A 302 -13.86 25.52 0.10
N VAL A 303 -13.09 26.33 0.82
CA VAL A 303 -11.99 27.17 0.28
C VAL A 303 -10.73 27.16 1.15
N LEU A 304 -10.86 27.20 2.48
CA LEU A 304 -9.72 27.13 3.38
C LEU A 304 -9.30 25.65 3.58
N PRO A 305 -8.00 25.34 3.51
CA PRO A 305 -7.51 24.01 3.85
C PRO A 305 -7.56 23.77 5.36
N SER A 306 -7.43 22.52 5.80
CA SER A 306 -7.40 22.14 7.20
C SER A 306 -6.33 22.95 7.95
N THR A 307 -6.75 23.80 8.87
CA THR A 307 -5.90 24.86 9.45
C THR A 307 -5.82 24.73 10.97
N ILE A 308 -4.59 24.61 11.49
CA ILE A 308 -4.32 24.68 12.93
C ILE A 308 -3.88 26.10 13.30
N TYR A 309 -4.57 26.69 14.27
CA TYR A 309 -4.24 28.01 14.80
C TYR A 309 -3.30 27.90 16.00
N VAL A 310 -2.29 28.77 16.03
CA VAL A 310 -1.24 28.81 17.04
C VAL A 310 -1.43 30.06 17.91
N ILE A 311 -1.74 29.84 19.19
CA ILE A 311 -1.98 30.90 20.16
C ILE A 311 -0.88 30.88 21.21
N ASN A 312 -0.22 32.01 21.44
CA ASN A 312 0.76 32.13 22.51
C ASN A 312 0.03 32.25 23.85
N VAL A 313 0.35 31.34 24.77
CA VAL A 313 -0.24 31.26 26.11
C VAL A 313 0.82 31.18 27.21
N ALA A 314 2.07 31.51 26.88
CA ALA A 314 3.19 31.56 27.83
C ALA A 314 2.85 32.43 29.05
N ASN A 315 2.09 33.51 28.84
CA ASN A 315 1.35 34.21 29.87
C ASN A 315 -0.17 34.16 29.59
N PRO A 316 -0.95 33.34 30.32
CA PRO A 316 -2.38 33.18 30.05
C PRO A 316 -3.21 34.45 30.30
N ASP A 317 -2.74 35.39 31.14
CA ASP A 317 -3.42 36.68 31.36
C ASP A 317 -3.24 37.67 30.20
N SER A 318 -2.34 37.36 29.24
CA SER A 318 -2.07 38.19 28.07
C SER A 318 -1.83 37.36 26.81
N ALA A 319 -2.62 36.29 26.65
CA ALA A 319 -2.54 35.41 25.48
C ALA A 319 -2.90 36.15 24.18
N PHE A 320 -2.29 35.75 23.07
CA PHE A 320 -2.54 36.36 21.76
C PHE A 320 -2.33 35.36 20.61
N TYR A 321 -3.06 35.56 19.52
CA TYR A 321 -2.91 34.79 18.28
C TYR A 321 -1.55 35.10 17.62
N VAL A 322 -0.84 34.07 17.20
CA VAL A 322 0.50 34.18 16.57
C VAL A 322 0.40 34.01 15.06
N THR A 323 -0.07 32.84 14.62
CA THR A 323 -0.13 32.42 13.22
C THR A 323 -1.04 31.19 13.11
N SER A 324 -1.27 30.72 11.89
CA SER A 324 -1.78 29.38 11.62
C SER A 324 -0.87 28.64 10.63
N PHE A 325 -1.06 27.33 10.50
CA PHE A 325 -0.43 26.48 9.49
C PHE A 325 -1.42 25.43 8.96
N ASN A 326 -1.13 24.87 7.80
CA ASN A 326 -1.93 23.83 7.13
C ASN A 326 -1.03 22.94 6.26
N ASN A 327 -1.62 21.88 5.69
CA ASN A 327 -0.97 20.97 4.75
C ASN A 327 -1.61 20.98 3.36
N GLY A 328 -2.48 21.95 3.07
CA GLY A 328 -3.20 22.07 1.79
C GLY A 328 -4.40 21.11 1.61
N ASN A 329 -4.63 20.18 2.54
CA ASN A 329 -5.78 19.28 2.51
C ASN A 329 -7.09 20.06 2.77
N LEU A 330 -8.22 19.64 2.19
CA LEU A 330 -9.51 20.34 2.31
C LEU A 330 -10.47 19.72 3.34
N ALA A 331 -10.03 18.69 4.06
CA ALA A 331 -10.80 18.05 5.11
C ALA A 331 -11.10 19.02 6.26
N ILE A 332 -12.14 18.71 7.01
CA ILE A 332 -12.51 19.50 8.18
C ILE A 332 -11.49 19.28 9.30
N THR A 333 -10.93 20.36 9.81
CA THR A 333 -10.04 20.38 10.96
C THR A 333 -10.84 20.10 12.22
N HIS A 334 -10.32 19.24 13.09
CA HIS A 334 -11.11 18.79 14.22
C HIS A 334 -10.29 18.67 15.51
N ASN A 335 -9.84 17.47 15.89
CA ASN A 335 -9.15 17.24 17.15
C ASN A 335 -7.64 17.21 16.96
N CYS A 336 -6.89 17.85 17.85
CA CYS A 336 -5.43 17.73 17.91
C CYS A 336 -4.89 17.53 19.34
N TYR A 337 -3.75 16.85 19.42
CA TYR A 337 -3.10 16.45 20.66
C TYR A 337 -1.58 16.57 20.52
N THR A 338 -0.91 17.11 21.54
CA THR A 338 0.57 17.19 21.55
C THR A 338 1.15 16.06 22.39
N LYS A 339 2.27 15.47 21.94
CA LYS A 339 3.08 14.51 22.71
C LYS A 339 4.49 14.44 22.15
N GLY A 340 5.51 14.54 23.01
CA GLY A 340 6.91 14.31 22.62
C GLY A 340 7.42 15.29 21.54
N GLY A 341 6.90 16.51 21.52
CA GLY A 341 7.20 17.50 20.48
C GLY A 341 6.57 17.22 19.11
N LEU A 342 5.57 16.33 19.03
CA LEU A 342 4.72 16.14 17.86
C LEU A 342 3.32 16.67 18.12
N LEU A 343 2.62 17.07 17.06
CA LEU A 343 1.18 17.34 17.04
C LEU A 343 0.48 16.28 16.19
N TYR A 344 -0.43 15.54 16.81
CA TYR A 344 -1.31 14.56 16.16
C TYR A 344 -2.67 15.21 15.94
N ALA A 345 -3.14 15.28 14.71
CA ALA A 345 -4.46 15.80 14.36
C ALA A 345 -5.31 14.69 13.74
N ALA A 346 -6.56 14.57 14.18
CA ALA A 346 -7.60 13.75 13.56
C ALA A 346 -8.52 14.68 12.80
N ASN A 347 -8.49 14.61 11.46
CA ASN A 347 -9.19 15.54 10.56
C ASN A 347 -10.11 14.78 9.61
N TYR A 348 -11.13 14.12 10.16
CA TYR A 348 -12.23 13.48 9.42
C TYR A 348 -11.74 12.71 8.18
N THR A 349 -12.06 13.23 6.99
CA THR A 349 -11.84 12.56 5.71
C THR A 349 -10.37 12.44 5.31
N SER A 350 -9.49 13.15 6.01
CA SER A 350 -8.04 13.06 5.79
C SER A 350 -7.33 12.20 6.84
N GLY A 351 -8.10 11.61 7.77
CA GLY A 351 -7.58 10.73 8.81
C GLY A 351 -6.65 11.41 9.81
N MET A 352 -5.62 10.68 10.22
CA MET A 352 -4.58 11.16 11.14
C MET A 352 -3.51 11.93 10.37
N ARG A 353 -3.09 13.09 10.91
CA ARG A 353 -1.98 13.92 10.42
C ARG A 353 -0.99 14.22 11.54
N ILE A 354 0.31 14.11 11.28
CA ILE A 354 1.36 14.22 12.29
C ILE A 354 2.34 15.32 11.90
N PHE A 355 2.53 16.32 12.76
CA PHE A 355 3.40 17.46 12.53
C PHE A 355 4.54 17.54 13.56
N ASP A 356 5.75 17.91 13.14
CA ASP A 356 6.93 18.01 14.00
C ASP A 356 7.12 19.41 14.60
N LEU A 357 6.68 19.58 15.85
CA LEU A 357 6.80 20.86 16.59
C LEU A 357 8.24 21.16 17.02
N ASN A 358 9.13 20.17 17.07
CA ASN A 358 10.54 20.39 17.41
C ASN A 358 11.28 21.11 16.28
N GLN A 359 10.88 20.84 15.03
CA GLN A 359 11.41 21.59 13.88
C GLN A 359 10.90 23.02 13.84
N SER A 360 9.61 23.23 14.13
CA SER A 360 9.03 24.57 14.19
C SER A 360 7.72 24.58 14.98
N ALA A 361 7.69 25.27 16.12
CA ALA A 361 6.49 25.35 16.95
C ALA A 361 5.35 26.17 16.32
N THR A 362 5.61 26.97 15.30
CA THR A 362 4.62 27.89 14.68
C THR A 362 4.30 27.55 13.23
N ASN A 363 5.11 26.73 12.57
CA ASN A 363 4.89 26.22 11.21
C ASN A 363 5.60 24.88 11.04
N PRO A 364 5.16 23.83 11.77
CA PRO A 364 5.78 22.52 11.75
C PRO A 364 5.55 21.83 10.39
N PRO A 365 6.52 21.07 9.86
CA PRO A 365 6.28 20.20 8.71
C PRO A 365 5.42 18.98 9.11
N GLU A 366 4.60 18.50 8.19
CA GLU A 366 3.96 17.18 8.28
C GLU A 366 5.02 16.09 8.05
N ILE A 367 5.04 15.07 8.91
CA ILE A 367 6.01 13.97 8.88
C ILE A 367 5.37 12.59 8.74
N GLY A 368 4.04 12.50 8.83
CA GLY A 368 3.33 11.25 8.66
C GLY A 368 1.81 11.43 8.69
N TYR A 369 1.11 10.44 8.15
CA TYR A 369 -0.35 10.40 8.12
C TYR A 369 -0.87 8.97 8.00
N PHE A 370 -2.15 8.79 8.31
CA PHE A 370 -2.90 7.58 8.04
C PHE A 370 -4.35 7.95 7.69
N ASP A 371 -4.76 7.67 6.45
CA ASP A 371 -6.10 7.98 5.97
C ASP A 371 -7.05 6.82 6.29
N THR A 372 -8.05 7.08 7.14
CA THR A 372 -9.11 6.12 7.47
C THR A 372 -10.30 6.19 6.52
N TYR A 373 -10.33 7.16 5.61
CA TYR A 373 -11.43 7.47 4.71
C TYR A 373 -11.00 7.51 3.23
N GLN A 374 -10.93 6.33 2.62
CA GLN A 374 -10.45 6.11 1.24
C GLN A 374 -11.28 6.78 0.12
N SER A 375 -12.45 7.36 0.42
CA SER A 375 -13.28 8.02 -0.60
C SER A 375 -12.82 9.45 -0.93
N GLY A 376 -11.75 9.94 -0.29
CA GLY A 376 -11.07 11.20 -0.59
C GLY A 376 -11.22 12.28 0.47
N ASP A 377 -10.41 13.33 0.38
CA ASP A 377 -10.21 14.37 1.41
C ASP A 377 -11.22 15.55 1.39
N GLY A 378 -12.45 15.32 0.93
CA GLY A 378 -13.42 16.41 0.77
C GLY A 378 -13.94 16.97 2.11
N THR A 379 -14.31 18.25 2.14
CA THR A 379 -14.86 18.94 3.34
C THR A 379 -16.18 18.31 3.83
N SER A 380 -16.08 17.24 4.61
CA SER A 380 -17.20 16.49 5.19
C SER A 380 -16.79 15.83 6.52
N PHE A 381 -17.77 15.41 7.31
CA PHE A 381 -17.54 14.88 8.66
C PHE A 381 -17.34 13.36 8.71
N ASN A 382 -17.07 12.73 7.57
CA ASN A 382 -16.79 11.28 7.53
C ASN A 382 -15.35 11.01 7.92
N GLY A 383 -15.07 9.83 8.48
CA GLY A 383 -13.70 9.44 8.80
C GLY A 383 -13.30 9.68 10.26
N LEU A 384 -12.01 9.97 10.50
CA LEU A 384 -11.42 9.95 11.83
C LEU A 384 -11.91 11.10 12.72
N TRP A 385 -12.66 10.75 13.78
CA TRP A 385 -13.20 11.71 14.74
C TRP A 385 -12.14 12.12 15.78
N SER A 386 -11.43 11.16 16.35
CA SER A 386 -10.45 11.42 17.40
C SER A 386 -9.32 10.39 17.41
N LEU A 387 -8.26 10.71 18.13
CA LEU A 387 -7.12 9.83 18.38
C LEU A 387 -6.59 10.01 19.80
N PHE A 388 -5.85 9.01 20.29
CA PHE A 388 -5.18 9.07 21.58
C PHE A 388 -3.73 8.59 21.43
N PRO A 389 -2.74 9.49 21.54
CA PRO A 389 -1.34 9.15 21.32
C PRO A 389 -0.58 8.84 22.61
N TYR A 390 -1.20 8.82 23.79
CA TYR A 390 -0.49 8.92 25.08
C TYR A 390 0.01 7.62 25.71
N PHE A 391 -0.15 6.45 25.06
CA PHE A 391 0.40 5.21 25.59
C PHE A 391 1.92 5.24 25.68
N ALA A 392 2.48 4.58 26.70
CA ALA A 392 3.92 4.56 26.93
C ALA A 392 4.65 3.66 25.92
N SER A 393 3.94 2.66 25.40
CA SER A 393 4.39 1.78 24.30
C SER A 393 4.71 2.51 23.01
N GLY A 394 4.13 3.70 22.78
CA GLY A 394 4.16 4.38 21.48
C GLY A 394 2.90 4.13 20.64
N THR A 395 2.07 3.16 21.02
CA THR A 395 0.80 2.87 20.35
C THR A 395 -0.10 4.10 20.32
N VAL A 396 -0.69 4.36 19.15
CA VAL A 396 -1.72 5.37 18.94
C VAL A 396 -3.02 4.65 18.59
N ILE A 397 -4.13 5.09 19.18
CA ILE A 397 -5.45 4.57 18.83
C ILE A 397 -6.29 5.66 18.20
N GLY A 398 -7.29 5.27 17.40
CA GLY A 398 -8.19 6.18 16.75
C GLY A 398 -9.62 5.66 16.73
N SER A 399 -10.55 6.60 16.63
CA SER A 399 -11.97 6.31 16.50
C SER A 399 -12.53 7.06 15.31
N ASP A 400 -13.00 6.28 14.34
CA ASP A 400 -13.59 6.74 13.10
C ASP A 400 -15.11 6.65 13.16
N LEU A 401 -15.78 7.68 12.63
CA LEU A 401 -17.23 7.82 12.67
C LEU A 401 -17.94 6.62 12.01
N GLU A 402 -17.43 6.13 10.88
CA GLU A 402 -18.00 4.99 10.14
C GLU A 402 -17.12 3.73 10.18
N GLY A 403 -15.81 3.94 10.28
CA GLY A 403 -14.77 2.93 10.21
C GLY A 403 -14.57 2.16 11.51
N GLY A 404 -14.93 2.73 12.67
CA GLY A 404 -14.77 2.05 13.96
C GLY A 404 -13.40 2.31 14.62
N PHE A 405 -12.83 1.29 15.27
CA PHE A 405 -11.66 1.45 16.13
C PHE A 405 -10.36 1.05 15.42
N PHE A 406 -9.37 1.94 15.43
CA PHE A 406 -8.06 1.76 14.82
C PHE A 406 -6.95 1.74 15.87
N VAL A 407 -5.93 0.92 15.63
CA VAL A 407 -4.72 0.83 16.44
C VAL A 407 -3.53 0.92 15.51
N TRP A 408 -2.62 1.85 15.80
CA TRP A 408 -1.44 2.15 15.01
C TRP A 408 -0.17 2.11 15.85
N ASP A 409 0.93 1.89 15.15
CA ASP A 409 2.25 2.30 15.58
C ASP A 409 2.68 3.55 14.77
N VAL A 410 3.24 4.55 15.46
CA VAL A 410 3.64 5.82 14.84
C VAL A 410 5.13 6.03 15.04
N GLY A 411 5.85 6.16 13.91
CA GLY A 411 7.30 6.30 13.86
C GLY A 411 7.86 5.68 12.60
N ASP A 412 9.15 5.91 12.36
CA ASP A 412 9.86 5.17 11.32
C ASP A 412 9.80 3.67 11.66
N PRO A 413 9.46 2.79 10.70
CA PRO A 413 9.40 1.36 10.95
C PRO A 413 10.75 0.87 11.48
N ASP A 414 10.76 -0.03 12.48
CA ASP A 414 12.01 -0.57 13.06
C ASP A 414 12.96 -1.07 11.96
N LEU A 415 12.38 -1.67 10.91
CA LEU A 415 13.07 -2.20 9.73
C LEU A 415 12.49 -1.64 8.44
N VAL A 416 13.36 -1.34 7.47
CA VAL A 416 12.98 -1.04 6.08
C VAL A 416 13.58 -2.08 5.15
N LEU A 417 12.76 -2.71 4.32
CA LEU A 417 13.18 -3.69 3.33
C LEU A 417 13.10 -3.07 1.92
N ALA A 418 14.22 -3.07 1.20
CA ALA A 418 14.29 -2.56 -0.16
C ALA A 418 15.08 -3.51 -1.06
N ILE A 419 14.63 -3.69 -2.31
CA ILE A 419 15.35 -4.52 -3.29
C ILE A 419 16.25 -3.58 -4.12
N PRO A 420 17.58 -3.69 -4.02
CA PRO A 420 18.48 -2.84 -4.79
C PRO A 420 18.26 -3.06 -6.30
N GLY A 421 17.86 -2.01 -7.02
CA GLY A 421 17.56 -2.08 -8.44
C GLY A 421 16.15 -2.59 -8.82
N GLY A 422 15.28 -2.79 -7.82
CA GLY A 422 13.89 -3.21 -8.04
C GLY A 422 13.71 -4.73 -8.19
N ALA A 423 12.45 -5.18 -8.19
CA ALA A 423 12.12 -6.58 -8.35
C ALA A 423 12.33 -7.05 -9.80
N PRO A 424 13.06 -8.15 -10.06
CA PRO A 424 13.27 -8.64 -11.42
C PRO A 424 12.00 -9.22 -12.04
N GLU A 425 11.69 -8.83 -13.28
CA GLU A 425 10.56 -9.41 -14.04
C GLU A 425 10.86 -10.83 -14.55
N ILE A 426 12.14 -11.13 -14.82
CA ILE A 426 12.59 -12.42 -15.40
C ILE A 426 13.60 -13.09 -14.47
N LEU A 427 13.41 -14.37 -14.22
CA LEU A 427 14.31 -15.21 -13.43
C LEU A 427 14.86 -16.37 -14.26
N ALA A 428 16.14 -16.67 -14.11
CA ALA A 428 16.73 -17.82 -14.79
C ALA A 428 16.04 -19.14 -14.33
N PRO A 429 15.55 -20.00 -15.26
CA PRO A 429 14.92 -21.27 -14.91
C PRO A 429 15.83 -22.20 -14.08
N SER A 430 17.15 -22.07 -14.23
CA SER A 430 18.16 -22.81 -13.45
C SER A 430 18.27 -22.40 -11.98
N GLY A 431 17.47 -21.42 -11.53
CA GLY A 431 17.57 -20.78 -10.22
C GLY A 431 18.30 -19.44 -10.31
N ALA A 432 17.91 -18.53 -9.43
CA ALA A 432 18.45 -17.17 -9.33
C ALA A 432 18.68 -16.80 -7.86
N THR A 433 19.39 -15.70 -7.61
CA THR A 433 19.49 -15.10 -6.27
C THR A 433 19.07 -13.66 -6.32
N ILE A 434 18.34 -13.22 -5.31
CA ILE A 434 17.86 -11.84 -5.19
C ILE A 434 18.37 -11.27 -3.87
N ASP A 435 18.90 -10.06 -3.94
CA ASP A 435 19.37 -9.31 -2.77
C ASP A 435 18.27 -8.38 -2.26
N VAL A 436 18.21 -8.23 -0.94
CA VAL A 436 17.34 -7.27 -0.24
C VAL A 436 18.18 -6.57 0.83
N ASP A 437 18.08 -5.25 0.88
CA ASP A 437 18.63 -4.44 1.95
C ASP A 437 17.62 -4.35 3.08
N ILE A 438 18.05 -4.75 4.28
CA ILE A 438 17.29 -4.63 5.52
C ILE A 438 17.98 -3.56 6.37
N THR A 439 17.38 -2.38 6.43
CA THR A 439 17.89 -1.23 7.19
C THR A 439 17.20 -1.16 8.54
N GLU A 440 17.99 -1.13 9.61
CA GLU A 440 17.49 -0.90 10.96
C GLU A 440 17.38 0.62 11.22
N ASN A 441 16.16 1.13 11.36
CA ASN A 441 15.96 2.51 11.85
C ASN A 441 16.15 2.58 13.37
N VAL A 442 15.89 1.46 14.06
CA VAL A 442 16.22 1.25 15.47
C VAL A 442 17.37 0.25 15.56
N LEU A 443 18.54 0.70 16.01
CA LEU A 443 19.75 -0.12 16.05
C LEU A 443 19.55 -1.41 16.88
N GLY A 444 19.80 -2.57 16.27
CA GLY A 444 19.61 -3.88 16.89
C GLY A 444 18.15 -4.36 16.89
N ALA A 445 17.27 -3.71 16.13
CA ALA A 445 15.88 -4.12 16.03
C ALA A 445 15.70 -5.39 15.20
N LEU A 446 16.58 -5.77 14.27
CA LEU A 446 16.39 -6.97 13.46
C LEU A 446 16.56 -8.24 14.30
N ASP A 447 15.59 -9.16 14.27
CA ASP A 447 15.85 -10.55 14.67
C ASP A 447 16.69 -11.20 13.56
N PRO A 448 17.98 -11.55 13.78
CA PRO A 448 18.84 -12.07 12.73
C PRO A 448 18.44 -13.47 12.25
N THR A 449 17.47 -14.13 12.89
CA THR A 449 16.97 -15.46 12.51
C THR A 449 15.67 -15.43 11.70
N SER A 450 15.08 -14.25 11.54
CA SER A 450 13.79 -14.05 10.89
C SER A 450 13.82 -13.83 9.36
N PRO A 451 14.87 -13.26 8.73
CA PRO A 451 14.80 -12.89 7.32
C PRO A 451 14.52 -14.07 6.38
N ARG A 452 13.46 -13.95 5.58
CA ARG A 452 12.97 -15.00 4.67
C ARG A 452 12.55 -14.43 3.32
N LEU A 453 12.73 -15.24 2.28
CA LEU A 453 12.08 -15.10 0.98
C LEU A 453 10.90 -16.07 0.96
N PHE A 454 9.71 -15.54 0.71
CA PHE A 454 8.50 -16.32 0.49
C PHE A 454 8.21 -16.40 -1.01
N PHE A 455 7.77 -17.56 -1.49
CA PHE A 455 7.42 -17.74 -2.89
C PHE A 455 6.33 -18.80 -3.09
N ASP A 456 5.54 -18.68 -4.15
CA ASP A 456 4.54 -19.65 -4.60
C ASP A 456 4.67 -19.89 -6.11
N MET A 457 4.73 -21.17 -6.50
CA MET A 457 4.76 -21.64 -7.88
C MET A 457 3.46 -22.39 -8.27
N GLY A 458 2.35 -22.06 -7.60
CA GLY A 458 1.04 -22.71 -7.77
C GLY A 458 0.83 -23.94 -6.88
N THR A 459 1.66 -24.12 -5.84
CA THR A 459 1.52 -25.25 -4.88
C THR A 459 1.29 -24.80 -3.45
N GLY A 460 1.09 -23.50 -3.25
CA GLY A 460 0.99 -22.85 -1.95
C GLY A 460 2.33 -22.23 -1.55
N MET A 461 2.23 -21.23 -0.67
CA MET A 461 3.37 -20.43 -0.20
C MET A 461 4.44 -21.30 0.48
N GLN A 462 5.67 -21.15 0.01
CA GLN A 462 6.89 -21.74 0.58
C GLN A 462 7.83 -20.64 1.04
N SER A 463 8.85 -20.97 1.82
CA SER A 463 9.84 -19.98 2.28
C SER A 463 11.25 -20.55 2.38
N VAL A 464 12.25 -19.71 2.15
CA VAL A 464 13.67 -20.00 2.38
C VAL A 464 14.30 -18.91 3.25
N LEU A 465 15.26 -19.31 4.10
CA LEU A 465 16.02 -18.37 4.93
C LEU A 465 16.99 -17.56 4.06
N LEU A 466 17.07 -16.26 4.31
CA LEU A 466 18.07 -15.41 3.66
C LEU A 466 19.45 -15.64 4.26
N GLN A 467 20.48 -15.44 3.44
CA GLN A 467 21.88 -15.49 3.85
C GLN A 467 22.44 -14.07 3.91
N PRO A 468 23.13 -13.67 5.01
CA PRO A 468 23.75 -12.36 5.08
C PRO A 468 24.92 -12.27 4.08
N VAL A 469 24.94 -11.21 3.26
CA VAL A 469 26.01 -10.95 2.29
C VAL A 469 27.05 -9.97 2.88
N GLY A 470 26.59 -9.00 3.66
CA GLY A 470 27.41 -8.01 4.35
C GLY A 470 26.69 -6.66 4.44
N GLY A 471 27.01 -5.86 5.46
CA GLY A 471 26.28 -4.61 5.72
C GLY A 471 24.80 -4.88 6.04
N THR A 472 23.91 -4.17 5.36
CA THR A 472 22.44 -4.35 5.43
C THR A 472 21.92 -5.39 4.44
N THR A 473 22.76 -5.95 3.57
CA THR A 473 22.33 -6.78 2.45
C THR A 473 22.21 -8.26 2.81
N TRP A 474 21.05 -8.84 2.46
CA TRP A 474 20.70 -10.24 2.61
C TRP A 474 20.32 -10.84 1.26
N ARG A 475 20.56 -12.14 1.08
CA ARG A 475 20.34 -12.84 -0.19
C ARG A 475 19.40 -14.02 -0.04
N GLY A 476 18.36 -14.04 -0.88
CA GLY A 476 17.45 -15.16 -1.05
C GLY A 476 17.78 -15.97 -2.30
N ALA A 477 17.68 -17.30 -2.21
CA ALA A 477 17.78 -18.18 -3.36
C ALA A 477 16.37 -18.48 -3.90
N MET A 478 16.12 -18.11 -5.15
CA MET A 478 14.88 -18.44 -5.84
C MET A 478 14.84 -19.92 -6.22
N PRO A 479 13.63 -20.53 -6.27
CA PRO A 479 13.50 -21.90 -6.75
C PRO A 479 13.89 -22.00 -8.23
N THR A 480 14.23 -23.22 -8.66
CA THR A 480 14.34 -23.55 -10.09
C THR A 480 12.94 -23.64 -10.69
N GLY A 481 12.77 -23.15 -11.92
CA GLY A 481 11.50 -23.12 -12.61
C GLY A 481 11.55 -23.71 -14.01
N ILE A 482 10.39 -23.80 -14.65
CA ILE A 482 10.27 -24.17 -16.06
C ILE A 482 10.09 -22.87 -16.85
N CYS A 483 10.79 -22.72 -17.97
CA CYS A 483 10.65 -21.51 -18.77
C CYS A 483 9.19 -21.26 -19.18
N GLY A 484 8.73 -20.01 -19.05
CA GLY A 484 7.34 -19.60 -19.30
C GLY A 484 6.38 -19.78 -18.12
N THR A 485 6.83 -20.34 -16.99
CA THR A 485 6.04 -20.38 -15.75
C THR A 485 6.33 -19.17 -14.87
N SER A 486 5.35 -18.72 -14.10
CA SER A 486 5.50 -17.61 -13.14
C SER A 486 5.79 -18.10 -11.72
N VAL A 487 6.33 -17.19 -10.92
CA VAL A 487 6.49 -17.32 -9.47
C VAL A 487 6.07 -16.01 -8.82
N ASP A 488 5.22 -16.13 -7.80
CA ASP A 488 4.82 -15.02 -6.93
C ASP A 488 5.70 -15.04 -5.68
N TRP A 489 6.21 -13.89 -5.21
CA TRP A 489 7.18 -13.85 -4.13
C TRP A 489 7.28 -12.51 -3.40
N TYR A 490 7.83 -12.52 -2.19
CA TYR A 490 8.11 -11.33 -1.37
C TYR A 490 9.17 -11.65 -0.30
N PHE A 491 9.78 -10.62 0.28
CA PHE A 491 10.67 -10.78 1.45
C PHE A 491 9.96 -10.39 2.74
N ALA A 492 10.33 -11.03 3.85
CA ALA A 492 9.95 -10.59 5.18
C ALA A 492 11.11 -10.68 6.18
N ALA A 493 11.09 -9.82 7.19
CA ALA A 493 11.95 -9.91 8.36
C ALA A 493 11.19 -9.43 9.60
N ASP A 494 11.43 -10.09 10.72
CA ASP A 494 10.87 -9.73 12.01
C ASP A 494 11.85 -8.88 12.81
N SER A 495 11.33 -7.90 13.55
CA SER A 495 12.06 -7.21 14.59
C SER A 495 12.09 -8.01 15.89
N THR A 496 12.99 -7.63 16.80
CA THR A 496 13.12 -8.19 18.15
C THR A 496 11.93 -7.86 19.05
N SER A 497 11.10 -6.87 18.68
CA SER A 497 9.80 -6.58 19.29
C SER A 497 8.69 -7.53 18.83
N GLY A 498 8.96 -8.37 17.81
CA GLY A 498 8.03 -9.35 17.27
C GLY A 498 7.19 -8.85 16.10
N GLN A 499 7.52 -7.68 15.53
CA GLN A 499 6.83 -7.08 14.39
C GLN A 499 7.40 -7.60 13.07
N THR A 500 6.55 -7.95 12.11
CA THR A 500 6.98 -8.40 10.77
C THR A 500 6.95 -7.24 9.78
N TYR A 501 8.04 -7.09 9.02
CA TYR A 501 8.19 -6.12 7.93
C TYR A 501 8.36 -6.85 6.60
N THR A 502 7.70 -6.38 5.56
CA THR A 502 7.69 -7.03 4.24
C THR A 502 8.07 -6.08 3.12
N THR A 503 8.51 -6.63 1.99
CA THR A 503 8.59 -5.91 0.72
C THR A 503 8.03 -6.79 -0.41
N PRO A 504 6.94 -6.38 -1.11
CA PRO A 504 6.22 -5.11 -0.92
C PRO A 504 5.55 -5.03 0.47
N SER A 505 5.34 -3.81 0.99
CA SER A 505 4.90 -3.57 2.38
C SER A 505 3.52 -4.15 2.72
N THR A 506 2.73 -4.47 1.70
CA THR A 506 1.39 -5.07 1.86
C THR A 506 1.37 -6.58 1.65
N ALA A 507 2.53 -7.23 1.49
CA ALA A 507 2.61 -8.68 1.40
C ALA A 507 2.11 -9.36 2.70
N PRO A 508 1.41 -10.51 2.61
CA PRO A 508 1.21 -11.34 1.43
C PRO A 508 0.01 -10.96 0.54
N THR A 509 -0.64 -9.82 0.79
CA THR A 509 -1.81 -9.38 0.00
C THR A 509 -1.38 -8.98 -1.41
N THR A 510 -0.27 -8.27 -1.54
CA THR A 510 0.41 -8.04 -2.81
C THR A 510 1.77 -8.73 -2.78
N VAL A 511 2.23 -9.16 -3.94
CA VAL A 511 3.48 -9.89 -4.12
C VAL A 511 4.11 -9.41 -5.42
N TYR A 512 5.42 -9.61 -5.54
CA TYR A 512 6.07 -9.52 -6.83
C TYR A 512 5.76 -10.77 -7.64
N THR A 513 5.60 -10.62 -8.96
CA THR A 513 5.48 -11.74 -9.89
C THR A 513 6.63 -11.67 -10.88
N SER A 514 7.33 -12.80 -11.05
CA SER A 514 8.37 -12.95 -12.06
C SER A 514 8.07 -14.16 -12.95
N VAL A 515 8.57 -14.15 -14.18
CA VAL A 515 8.48 -15.29 -15.11
C VAL A 515 9.85 -15.93 -15.29
N PHE A 516 9.89 -17.26 -15.34
CA PHE A 516 11.13 -17.98 -15.60
C PHE A 516 11.53 -17.90 -17.07
N GLY A 517 12.69 -17.33 -17.39
CA GLY A 517 13.25 -17.21 -18.73
C GLY A 517 14.71 -16.73 -18.70
N TYR A 518 15.38 -16.75 -19.85
CA TYR A 518 16.77 -16.29 -19.98
C TYR A 518 16.88 -14.88 -20.55
N GLY A 519 15.76 -14.31 -21.01
CA GLY A 519 15.65 -12.95 -21.50
C GLY A 519 14.32 -12.74 -22.22
N GLN A 520 14.20 -11.61 -22.91
CA GLN A 520 13.12 -11.37 -23.86
C GLN A 520 13.72 -11.05 -25.22
N ASN A 521 13.23 -11.73 -26.26
CA ASN A 521 13.51 -11.38 -27.64
C ASN A 521 12.41 -10.42 -28.12
N GLN A 522 12.64 -9.12 -27.91
CA GLN A 522 11.72 -8.08 -28.36
C GLN A 522 12.03 -7.66 -29.80
N ILE A 523 11.00 -7.70 -30.67
CA ILE A 523 11.10 -7.22 -32.05
C ILE A 523 10.39 -5.88 -32.25
N VAL A 524 9.54 -5.48 -31.30
CA VAL A 524 8.92 -4.16 -31.19
C VAL A 524 9.06 -3.71 -29.76
N ASN A 525 9.55 -2.48 -29.57
CA ASN A 525 9.60 -1.79 -28.29
C ASN A 525 9.35 -0.30 -28.58
N LEU A 526 8.21 0.21 -28.10
CA LEU A 526 7.72 1.55 -28.35
C LEU A 526 7.32 2.18 -27.01
N ASP A 527 8.09 3.17 -26.59
CA ASP A 527 7.83 4.12 -25.49
C ASP A 527 6.72 5.14 -25.80
N MET A 528 6.02 4.98 -26.95
CA MET A 528 4.97 5.89 -27.46
C MET A 528 5.33 7.37 -27.66
N GLU A 529 6.59 7.74 -27.41
CA GLU A 529 7.16 9.06 -27.68
C GLU A 529 7.08 9.46 -29.15
N THR A 530 6.87 8.49 -30.05
CA THR A 530 6.58 8.75 -31.45
C THR A 530 5.32 8.02 -31.90
N ASN A 531 4.60 8.58 -32.88
CA ASN A 531 3.37 7.99 -33.39
C ASN A 531 3.55 6.55 -33.92
N ALA A 532 4.74 6.17 -34.42
CA ALA A 532 5.07 4.81 -34.90
C ALA A 532 4.03 4.15 -35.85
N GLY A 533 3.23 4.96 -36.57
CA GLY A 533 2.19 4.50 -37.49
C GLY A 533 0.87 4.09 -36.82
N TRP A 534 0.68 4.45 -35.55
CA TRP A 534 -0.56 4.28 -34.81
C TRP A 534 -1.60 5.33 -35.24
N VAL A 535 -2.86 4.94 -35.23
CA VAL A 535 -4.00 5.76 -35.67
C VAL A 535 -5.07 5.75 -34.59
N GLY A 536 -5.32 6.90 -33.97
CA GLY A 536 -6.47 7.15 -33.11
C GLY A 536 -7.70 7.57 -33.91
N GLY A 537 -8.90 7.20 -33.45
CA GLY A 537 -10.17 7.58 -34.06
C GLY A 537 -10.38 6.92 -35.43
N VAL A 538 -10.65 5.62 -35.46
CA VAL A 538 -10.77 4.85 -36.70
C VAL A 538 -12.18 4.94 -37.30
N ALA A 539 -12.27 4.72 -38.62
CA ALA A 539 -13.56 4.70 -39.29
C ALA A 539 -14.48 3.61 -38.70
N GLY A 540 -15.61 4.03 -38.13
CA GLY A 540 -16.57 3.17 -37.42
C GLY A 540 -16.74 3.50 -35.94
N ASP A 541 -15.83 4.27 -35.35
CA ASP A 541 -15.97 4.81 -33.99
C ASP A 541 -17.18 5.74 -33.89
N THR A 542 -17.86 5.69 -32.74
CA THR A 542 -19.12 6.42 -32.52
C THR A 542 -19.02 7.48 -31.43
N ALA A 543 -17.93 7.50 -30.66
CA ALA A 543 -17.73 8.50 -29.61
C ALA A 543 -17.71 9.93 -30.19
N SER A 544 -18.35 10.87 -29.49
CA SER A 544 -18.37 12.29 -29.88
C SER A 544 -17.18 13.10 -29.36
N THR A 545 -16.59 12.67 -28.24
CA THR A 545 -15.43 13.24 -27.55
C THR A 545 -14.54 12.09 -27.05
N GLY A 546 -13.40 12.40 -26.41
CA GLY A 546 -12.45 11.38 -25.94
C GLY A 546 -11.76 10.60 -27.07
N ILE A 547 -11.60 11.22 -28.25
CA ILE A 547 -10.92 10.57 -29.37
C ILE A 547 -9.42 10.45 -29.06
N TRP A 548 -8.82 9.30 -29.38
CA TRP A 548 -7.40 9.05 -29.10
C TRP A 548 -6.47 10.09 -29.74
N GLU A 549 -5.63 10.68 -28.90
CA GLU A 549 -4.59 11.65 -29.23
C GLU A 549 -3.24 11.18 -28.65
N ARG A 550 -2.13 11.78 -29.11
CA ARG A 550 -0.78 11.47 -28.62
C ARG A 550 -0.08 12.74 -28.18
N GLY A 551 0.48 12.73 -26.99
CA GLY A 551 1.26 13.82 -26.43
C GLY A 551 1.38 13.67 -24.92
N ASP A 552 1.72 14.78 -24.29
CA ASP A 552 1.75 14.95 -22.84
C ASP A 552 0.31 15.14 -22.32
N PRO A 553 -0.26 14.18 -21.57
CA PRO A 553 -1.63 14.28 -21.04
C PRO A 553 -1.71 15.39 -19.98
N ASN A 554 -2.90 15.96 -19.74
CA ASN A 554 -3.09 16.90 -18.63
C ASN A 554 -3.85 16.15 -17.54
N GLY A 555 -3.26 16.03 -16.36
CA GLY A 555 -3.77 15.21 -15.28
C GLY A 555 -5.10 15.69 -14.76
N THR A 556 -6.00 14.74 -14.58
CA THR A 556 -7.28 14.92 -13.90
C THR A 556 -7.47 13.80 -12.89
N ALA A 557 -8.63 13.73 -12.23
CA ALA A 557 -8.97 12.56 -11.41
C ALA A 557 -9.18 11.27 -12.25
N ALA A 558 -9.30 11.37 -13.58
CA ALA A 558 -9.55 10.23 -14.47
C ALA A 558 -8.48 10.04 -15.56
N GLN A 559 -7.70 11.07 -15.92
CA GLN A 559 -6.59 11.03 -16.89
C GLN A 559 -5.23 11.12 -16.17
N PRO A 560 -4.18 10.44 -16.65
CA PRO A 560 -2.83 10.64 -16.12
C PRO A 560 -2.30 12.07 -16.38
N GLU A 561 -1.37 12.53 -15.55
CA GLU A 561 -0.60 13.78 -15.76
C GLU A 561 0.58 13.57 -16.70
N ASP A 562 1.21 12.40 -16.70
CA ASP A 562 2.37 12.06 -17.54
C ASP A 562 2.21 10.65 -18.12
N ASP A 563 3.12 10.26 -19.01
CA ASP A 563 3.25 8.87 -19.46
C ASP A 563 3.70 7.92 -18.33
N HIS A 564 3.98 6.66 -18.64
CA HIS A 564 4.47 5.68 -17.67
C HIS A 564 6.01 5.67 -17.61
N SER A 565 6.68 5.93 -18.73
CA SER A 565 8.12 5.75 -18.90
C SER A 565 8.96 6.99 -18.55
N GLU A 566 10.10 6.79 -17.88
CA GLU A 566 11.08 7.86 -17.59
C GLU A 566 12.48 7.50 -18.15
N PRO A 567 13.10 8.31 -19.03
CA PRO A 567 12.68 9.64 -19.47
C PRO A 567 11.65 9.60 -20.61
N GLY A 568 10.56 10.34 -20.45
CA GLY A 568 9.42 10.44 -21.38
C GLY A 568 8.39 11.43 -20.82
N VAL A 569 7.42 11.84 -21.65
CA VAL A 569 6.17 12.50 -21.21
C VAL A 569 5.00 12.16 -22.15
N SER A 570 5.24 11.56 -23.32
CA SER A 570 4.23 11.40 -24.37
C SER A 570 3.69 9.98 -24.47
N CYS A 571 2.42 9.80 -24.10
CA CYS A 571 1.68 8.56 -24.34
C CYS A 571 0.54 8.77 -25.37
N TRP A 572 -0.22 7.70 -25.66
CA TRP A 572 -1.52 7.82 -26.29
C TRP A 572 -2.61 7.90 -25.23
N PHE A 573 -3.56 8.82 -25.36
CA PHE A 573 -4.64 8.99 -24.40
C PHE A 573 -5.95 9.44 -25.07
N THR A 574 -7.09 9.26 -24.41
CA THR A 574 -8.42 9.55 -24.96
C THR A 574 -8.80 11.03 -24.80
N GLY A 575 -8.33 11.88 -25.71
CA GLY A 575 -8.71 13.29 -25.83
C GLY A 575 -8.08 14.20 -24.77
N GLN A 576 -7.81 15.47 -25.11
CA GLN A 576 -7.14 16.39 -24.19
C GLN A 576 -8.04 17.57 -23.77
N ALA A 577 -8.15 17.81 -22.46
CA ALA A 577 -8.82 18.99 -21.94
C ALA A 577 -7.87 20.20 -21.81
N ASN A 578 -8.42 21.40 -21.98
CA ASN A 578 -7.67 22.62 -21.68
C ASN A 578 -7.40 22.66 -20.16
N PRO A 579 -6.21 23.12 -19.71
CA PRO A 579 -5.92 23.28 -18.29
C PRO A 579 -7.02 24.04 -17.54
N GLY A 580 -7.49 23.46 -16.43
CA GLY A 580 -8.59 24.01 -15.61
C GLY A 580 -10.02 23.65 -16.07
N SER A 581 -10.17 22.76 -17.05
CA SER A 581 -11.47 22.18 -17.41
C SER A 581 -11.93 21.14 -16.36
N SER A 582 -13.21 20.79 -16.35
CA SER A 582 -13.73 19.75 -15.45
C SER A 582 -13.27 18.36 -15.85
N VAL A 583 -13.26 17.41 -14.91
CA VAL A 583 -12.78 16.03 -15.11
C VAL A 583 -13.46 15.31 -16.29
N GLY A 584 -14.76 15.52 -16.55
CA GLY A 584 -15.47 14.94 -17.71
C GLY A 584 -15.55 15.88 -18.91
N SER A 585 -14.53 16.69 -19.19
CA SER A 585 -14.56 17.61 -20.33
C SER A 585 -14.12 16.99 -21.66
N ASN A 586 -13.37 15.90 -21.62
CA ASN A 586 -13.02 15.09 -22.80
C ASN A 586 -13.11 13.59 -22.52
N ASP A 587 -14.03 13.22 -21.64
CA ASP A 587 -14.42 11.82 -21.55
C ASP A 587 -14.84 11.28 -22.92
N VAL A 588 -14.65 9.98 -23.09
CA VAL A 588 -15.28 9.25 -24.19
C VAL A 588 -16.78 9.36 -23.99
N ASP A 589 -17.50 9.98 -24.92
CA ASP A 589 -18.96 10.16 -24.82
C ASP A 589 -19.72 9.36 -25.88
N GLY A 590 -20.77 8.67 -25.44
CA GLY A 590 -21.87 8.24 -26.32
C GLY A 590 -21.48 7.18 -27.34
N GLY A 591 -20.46 6.37 -27.04
CA GLY A 591 -19.93 5.40 -27.96
C GLY A 591 -18.56 4.86 -27.57
N PHE A 592 -17.82 4.42 -28.57
CA PHE A 592 -16.45 3.94 -28.40
C PHE A 592 -15.50 4.65 -29.37
N THR A 593 -14.23 4.66 -28.97
CA THR A 593 -13.10 5.19 -29.74
C THR A 593 -11.96 4.18 -29.74
N THR A 594 -11.29 4.05 -30.89
CA THR A 594 -10.30 3.00 -31.13
C THR A 594 -8.94 3.60 -31.46
N LEU A 595 -7.91 3.13 -30.77
CA LEU A 595 -6.51 3.29 -31.15
C LEU A 595 -6.03 2.02 -31.84
N ARG A 596 -5.47 2.16 -33.04
CA ARG A 596 -5.06 1.04 -33.89
C ARG A 596 -3.57 1.10 -34.22
N SER A 597 -2.88 -0.01 -34.02
CA SER A 597 -1.46 -0.14 -34.31
C SER A 597 -1.15 -0.18 -35.82
N SER A 598 0.13 0.04 -36.13
CA SER A 598 0.74 -0.37 -37.40
C SER A 598 0.82 -1.91 -37.51
N ASN A 599 1.32 -2.42 -38.64
CA ASN A 599 1.43 -3.86 -38.86
C ASN A 599 2.79 -4.39 -38.37
N PHE A 600 2.79 -5.41 -37.53
CA PHE A 600 3.99 -6.05 -37.00
C PHE A 600 4.22 -7.43 -37.62
N ASN A 601 5.47 -7.73 -37.97
CA ASN A 601 5.87 -9.04 -38.48
C ASN A 601 6.41 -9.92 -37.34
N VAL A 602 5.56 -10.79 -36.80
CA VAL A 602 5.93 -11.71 -35.71
C VAL A 602 6.28 -13.12 -36.21
N SER A 603 6.42 -13.33 -37.52
CA SER A 603 6.64 -14.69 -38.08
C SER A 603 7.98 -15.33 -37.71
N SER A 604 8.92 -14.56 -37.16
CA SER A 604 10.18 -15.06 -36.62
C SER A 604 10.09 -15.52 -35.18
N LEU A 605 9.00 -15.18 -34.47
CA LEU A 605 8.76 -15.58 -33.09
C LEU A 605 7.99 -16.89 -33.05
N SER A 606 8.36 -17.73 -32.10
CA SER A 606 7.73 -19.02 -31.83
C SER A 606 6.51 -18.90 -30.94
N ASP A 607 6.56 -17.99 -29.97
CA ASP A 607 5.48 -17.76 -29.01
C ASP A 607 5.33 -16.26 -28.67
N PRO A 608 4.82 -15.45 -29.62
CA PRO A 608 4.80 -14.01 -29.45
C PRO A 608 3.82 -13.55 -28.37
N GLU A 609 4.27 -12.60 -27.57
CA GLU A 609 3.51 -11.87 -26.56
C GLU A 609 3.41 -10.40 -26.95
N VAL A 610 2.28 -9.79 -26.63
CA VAL A 610 2.03 -8.35 -26.73
C VAL A 610 1.91 -7.80 -25.32
N SER A 611 2.76 -6.86 -24.94
CA SER A 611 2.65 -6.18 -23.64
C SER A 611 2.50 -4.67 -23.80
N PHE A 612 1.81 -4.05 -22.86
CA PHE A 612 1.55 -2.60 -22.83
C PHE A 612 1.17 -2.16 -21.41
N TRP A 613 1.40 -0.89 -21.11
CA TRP A 613 0.86 -0.24 -19.93
C TRP A 613 -0.46 0.46 -20.28
N LEU A 614 -1.47 0.27 -19.44
CA LEU A 614 -2.81 0.80 -19.58
C LEU A 614 -3.13 1.66 -18.36
N TRP A 615 -3.54 2.89 -18.61
CA TRP A 615 -4.34 3.67 -17.69
C TRP A 615 -5.79 3.54 -18.13
N TYR A 616 -6.70 3.17 -17.24
CA TYR A 616 -8.13 3.16 -17.55
C TYR A 616 -8.96 3.58 -16.35
N SER A 617 -9.83 4.56 -16.56
CA SER A 617 -10.76 5.08 -15.56
C SER A 617 -12.18 5.04 -16.10
N ASN A 618 -13.10 4.48 -15.30
CA ASN A 618 -14.55 4.56 -15.50
C ASN A 618 -15.31 4.76 -14.17
N ASN A 619 -14.59 5.06 -13.08
CA ASN A 619 -15.09 5.02 -11.71
C ASN A 619 -15.76 6.33 -11.25
N ALA A 620 -16.01 7.26 -12.18
CA ALA A 620 -16.66 8.54 -11.95
C ALA A 620 -17.78 8.78 -12.97
N GLY A 621 -18.51 9.89 -12.82
CA GLY A 621 -19.61 10.26 -13.71
C GLY A 621 -21.00 9.92 -13.17
N ALA A 622 -22.00 9.89 -14.05
CA ALA A 622 -23.40 9.66 -13.71
C ALA A 622 -23.73 8.19 -13.47
N SER A 623 -22.92 7.26 -14.01
CA SER A 623 -23.07 5.82 -13.79
C SER A 623 -21.72 5.10 -13.60
N PRO A 624 -20.92 5.44 -12.57
CA PRO A 624 -19.59 4.87 -12.34
C PRO A 624 -19.54 3.34 -12.43
N GLY A 625 -18.51 2.81 -13.09
CA GLY A 625 -18.27 1.37 -13.19
C GLY A 625 -19.23 0.62 -14.12
N ALA A 626 -19.76 1.29 -15.15
CA ALA A 626 -20.67 0.68 -16.11
C ALA A 626 -19.99 0.20 -17.40
N ASP A 627 -18.78 0.69 -17.68
CA ASP A 627 -18.19 0.63 -19.02
C ASP A 627 -16.93 -0.23 -19.10
N THR A 628 -16.48 -0.62 -20.29
CA THR A 628 -15.33 -1.53 -20.43
C THR A 628 -14.29 -1.02 -21.39
N PHE A 629 -13.02 -1.34 -21.09
CA PHE A 629 -11.93 -1.22 -22.04
C PHE A 629 -11.65 -2.57 -22.70
N ARG A 630 -11.42 -2.58 -24.02
CA ARG A 630 -11.26 -3.81 -24.80
C ARG A 630 -9.99 -3.79 -25.64
N VAL A 631 -9.30 -4.92 -25.70
CA VAL A 631 -8.13 -5.11 -26.57
C VAL A 631 -8.39 -6.22 -27.57
N ALA A 632 -8.18 -5.94 -28.85
CA ALA A 632 -8.41 -6.91 -29.92
C ALA A 632 -7.17 -7.10 -30.80
N LEU A 633 -6.94 -8.34 -31.24
CA LEU A 633 -5.83 -8.75 -32.07
C LEU A 633 -6.31 -9.14 -33.47
N SER A 634 -5.52 -8.84 -34.48
CA SER A 634 -5.73 -9.26 -35.87
C SER A 634 -4.47 -9.90 -36.42
N ASN A 635 -4.60 -11.04 -37.09
CA ASN A 635 -3.50 -11.71 -37.80
C ASN A 635 -3.61 -11.62 -39.33
N ASN A 636 -4.53 -10.79 -39.83
CA ASN A 636 -4.78 -10.59 -41.26
C ASN A 636 -4.83 -9.10 -41.62
N ASN A 637 -3.94 -8.32 -40.99
CA ASN A 637 -3.74 -6.89 -41.23
C ASN A 637 -5.03 -6.05 -41.05
N GLY A 638 -5.87 -6.44 -40.08
CA GLY A 638 -7.09 -5.72 -39.70
C GLY A 638 -8.34 -6.08 -40.50
N SER A 639 -8.33 -7.15 -41.30
CA SER A 639 -9.53 -7.61 -42.03
C SER A 639 -10.56 -8.27 -41.10
N SER A 640 -10.10 -8.92 -40.03
CA SER A 640 -10.92 -9.42 -38.92
C SER A 640 -10.19 -9.25 -37.59
N TRP A 641 -10.95 -9.21 -36.48
CA TRP A 641 -10.45 -8.93 -35.14
C TRP A 641 -10.98 -9.97 -34.15
N THR A 642 -10.11 -10.40 -33.24
CA THR A 642 -10.43 -11.30 -32.13
C THR A 642 -10.23 -10.54 -30.83
N LEU A 643 -11.24 -10.53 -29.95
CA LEU A 643 -11.12 -9.94 -28.62
C LEU A 643 -10.13 -10.76 -27.78
N ALA A 644 -9.14 -10.09 -27.20
CA ALA A 644 -8.07 -10.71 -26.41
C ALA A 644 -8.14 -10.32 -24.93
N LEU A 645 -8.57 -9.10 -24.61
CA LEU A 645 -8.72 -8.62 -23.23
C LEU A 645 -9.98 -7.76 -23.08
N THR A 646 -10.59 -7.82 -21.90
CA THR A 646 -11.61 -6.86 -21.44
C THR A 646 -11.27 -6.47 -20.01
N VAL A 647 -11.17 -5.17 -19.75
CA VAL A 647 -10.96 -4.57 -18.42
C VAL A 647 -12.24 -3.86 -18.01
N GLY A 648 -12.67 -4.08 -16.78
CA GLY A 648 -13.96 -3.61 -16.25
C GLY A 648 -15.15 -4.55 -16.52
N PRO A 649 -16.38 -4.13 -16.20
CA PRO A 649 -16.74 -2.73 -15.91
C PRO A 649 -16.45 -2.26 -14.49
N THR A 650 -16.10 -3.18 -13.59
CA THR A 650 -15.56 -2.89 -12.25
C THR A 650 -14.39 -3.82 -11.99
N GLY A 651 -13.53 -3.50 -11.02
CA GLY A 651 -12.42 -4.35 -10.61
C GLY A 651 -11.07 -3.65 -10.70
N ALA A 652 -9.99 -4.43 -10.67
CA ALA A 652 -8.65 -3.90 -10.86
C ALA A 652 -8.52 -3.26 -12.26
N GLY A 653 -7.74 -2.18 -12.36
CA GLY A 653 -7.52 -1.44 -13.59
C GLY A 653 -8.66 -0.56 -14.08
N THR A 654 -9.68 -0.24 -13.27
CA THR A 654 -10.83 0.60 -13.70
C THR A 654 -10.92 1.98 -13.05
N SER A 655 -9.95 2.36 -12.21
CA SER A 655 -9.98 3.58 -11.40
C SER A 655 -8.79 4.51 -11.63
N GLY A 656 -8.17 4.43 -12.81
CA GLY A 656 -6.89 5.09 -13.10
C GLY A 656 -5.69 4.35 -12.50
N GLY A 657 -4.50 4.92 -12.69
CA GLY A 657 -3.23 4.26 -12.40
C GLY A 657 -2.72 3.43 -13.59
N TRP A 658 -1.40 3.40 -13.76
CA TRP A 658 -0.75 2.60 -14.80
C TRP A 658 -0.67 1.12 -14.39
N GLU A 659 -1.23 0.23 -15.20
CA GLU A 659 -1.14 -1.22 -15.03
C GLU A 659 -0.59 -1.90 -16.29
N LYS A 660 0.33 -2.86 -16.10
CA LYS A 660 0.92 -3.64 -17.20
C LYS A 660 0.06 -4.85 -17.55
N TYR A 661 -0.21 -5.04 -18.83
CA TYR A 661 -0.90 -6.21 -19.37
C TYR A 661 -0.01 -6.92 -20.39
N THR A 662 -0.02 -8.26 -20.36
CA THR A 662 0.68 -9.14 -21.31
C THR A 662 -0.28 -10.17 -21.88
N LEU A 663 -0.35 -10.25 -23.22
CA LEU A 663 -1.23 -11.14 -23.96
C LEU A 663 -0.41 -12.09 -24.82
N ARG A 664 -0.56 -13.39 -24.58
CA ARG A 664 0.03 -14.42 -25.44
C ARG A 664 -0.76 -14.53 -26.74
N MET A 665 -0.14 -14.19 -27.86
CA MET A 665 -0.84 -14.08 -29.14
C MET A 665 -1.46 -15.41 -29.59
N GLY A 666 -0.75 -16.53 -29.35
CA GLY A 666 -1.18 -17.87 -29.75
C GLY A 666 -2.51 -18.33 -29.16
N ASP A 667 -2.92 -17.75 -28.03
CA ASP A 667 -4.20 -18.06 -27.37
C ASP A 667 -5.41 -17.42 -28.07
N HIS A 668 -5.16 -16.41 -28.93
CA HIS A 668 -6.22 -15.61 -29.55
C HIS A 668 -6.21 -15.67 -31.08
N VAL A 669 -5.01 -15.65 -31.70
CA VAL A 669 -4.86 -15.60 -33.16
C VAL A 669 -3.64 -16.40 -33.62
N ALA A 670 -3.71 -16.97 -34.83
CA ALA A 670 -2.56 -17.67 -35.41
C ALA A 670 -1.41 -16.71 -35.74
N ILE A 671 -0.16 -17.16 -35.54
CA ILE A 671 1.07 -16.40 -35.78
C ILE A 671 1.26 -16.15 -37.29
N THR A 672 1.35 -14.88 -37.70
CA THR A 672 1.56 -14.46 -39.08
C THR A 672 2.48 -13.23 -39.15
N ASN A 673 2.83 -12.78 -40.35
CA ASN A 673 3.54 -11.51 -40.54
C ASN A 673 2.62 -10.27 -40.55
N ASN A 674 1.34 -10.43 -40.17
CA ASN A 674 0.30 -9.42 -40.32
C ASN A 674 -0.40 -9.06 -39.00
N LEU A 675 0.35 -8.99 -37.89
CA LEU A 675 -0.20 -8.66 -36.57
C LEU A 675 -0.63 -7.18 -36.52
N ARG A 676 -1.84 -6.93 -36.02
CA ARG A 676 -2.27 -5.62 -35.54
C ARG A 676 -3.00 -5.73 -34.20
N VAL A 677 -2.96 -4.65 -33.44
CA VAL A 677 -3.62 -4.50 -32.13
C VAL A 677 -4.59 -3.30 -32.19
N GLN A 678 -5.71 -3.43 -31.49
CA GLN A 678 -6.65 -2.35 -31.23
C GLN A 678 -6.90 -2.22 -29.73
N PHE A 679 -6.89 -0.99 -29.27
CA PHE A 679 -7.32 -0.58 -27.94
C PHE A 679 -8.62 0.21 -28.10
N ILE A 680 -9.66 -0.18 -27.37
CA ILE A 680 -11.01 0.34 -27.55
C ILE A 680 -11.49 0.81 -26.18
N ALA A 681 -11.62 2.12 -26.02
CA ALA A 681 -12.29 2.74 -24.87
C ALA A 681 -13.74 3.00 -25.25
N GLU A 682 -14.66 2.66 -24.35
CA GLU A 682 -16.10 2.71 -24.58
C GLU A 682 -16.78 3.37 -23.38
N ASP A 683 -17.71 4.28 -23.66
CA ASP A 683 -18.71 4.82 -22.74
C ASP A 683 -20.08 4.60 -23.39
N ALA A 684 -20.71 3.48 -23.03
CA ALA A 684 -21.93 2.99 -23.65
C ALA A 684 -23.08 3.01 -22.64
N GLY A 685 -24.02 3.94 -22.83
CA GLY A 685 -25.27 3.97 -22.06
C GLY A 685 -25.39 5.24 -21.22
N SER A 686 -25.45 5.08 -19.89
CA SER A 686 -25.51 6.24 -18.98
C SER A 686 -24.06 6.66 -18.68
N GLY A 687 -23.71 7.93 -18.86
CA GLY A 687 -22.31 8.36 -18.92
C GLY A 687 -21.50 8.10 -17.65
N SER A 688 -20.52 7.20 -17.73
CA SER A 688 -19.35 7.24 -16.85
C SER A 688 -18.38 8.28 -17.39
N ILE A 689 -17.54 8.85 -16.55
CA ILE A 689 -16.36 9.58 -17.05
C ILE A 689 -15.35 8.50 -17.45
N VAL A 690 -15.18 8.32 -18.76
CA VAL A 690 -14.25 7.33 -19.31
C VAL A 690 -13.03 8.02 -19.90
N GLU A 691 -11.87 7.75 -19.31
CA GLU A 691 -10.57 8.17 -19.84
C GLU A 691 -9.59 6.98 -19.83
N ALA A 692 -8.77 6.86 -20.87
CA ALA A 692 -7.80 5.80 -21.01
C ALA A 692 -6.50 6.29 -21.65
N ALA A 693 -5.38 5.66 -21.30
CA ALA A 693 -4.08 5.90 -21.92
C ALA A 693 -3.30 4.60 -22.13
N ILE A 694 -2.45 4.57 -23.15
CA ILE A 694 -1.58 3.45 -23.51
C ILE A 694 -0.15 3.94 -23.62
N ASP A 695 0.75 3.22 -22.98
CA ASP A 695 2.18 3.46 -23.05
C ASP A 695 3.01 2.15 -23.08
N ASP A 696 4.31 2.26 -23.37
CA ASP A 696 5.30 1.18 -23.24
C ASP A 696 4.89 -0.14 -23.92
N PHE A 697 4.57 -0.05 -25.21
CA PHE A 697 4.11 -1.17 -26.01
C PHE A 697 5.26 -2.01 -26.56
N THR A 698 5.21 -3.30 -26.30
CA THR A 698 6.21 -4.27 -26.77
C THR A 698 5.57 -5.46 -27.47
N VAL A 699 6.29 -5.99 -28.46
CA VAL A 699 6.01 -7.30 -29.05
C VAL A 699 7.30 -8.09 -29.07
N GLY A 700 7.28 -9.25 -28.45
CA GLY A 700 8.44 -10.12 -28.32
C GLY A 700 8.04 -11.53 -27.99
N GLU A 701 8.99 -12.34 -27.56
CA GLU A 701 8.74 -13.62 -26.90
C GLU A 701 9.70 -13.76 -25.72
N LEU A 702 9.29 -14.58 -24.75
CA LEU A 702 10.18 -15.02 -23.70
C LEU A 702 11.30 -15.88 -24.29
N ASP A 703 12.55 -15.49 -24.08
CA ASP A 703 13.69 -16.28 -24.53
C ASP A 703 13.93 -17.45 -23.56
N CYS A 704 13.57 -18.64 -24.01
CA CYS A 704 13.82 -19.89 -23.31
C CYS A 704 15.09 -20.60 -23.78
N THR A 705 15.84 -20.01 -24.72
CA THR A 705 17.12 -20.57 -25.14
C THR A 705 18.14 -20.34 -24.02
N VAL A 706 18.72 -21.44 -23.52
CA VAL A 706 19.81 -21.33 -22.54
C VAL A 706 20.93 -20.55 -23.20
N PRO A 707 21.39 -19.40 -22.65
CA PRO A 707 22.49 -18.65 -23.22
C PRO A 707 23.68 -19.58 -23.36
N GLY A 708 24.12 -19.81 -24.59
CA GLY A 708 25.32 -20.59 -24.84
C GLY A 708 26.50 -19.92 -24.14
N LEU A 709 27.21 -20.65 -23.30
CA LEU A 709 28.41 -20.20 -22.64
C LEU A 709 29.55 -20.13 -23.66
N GLY A 710 30.05 -18.93 -23.95
CA GLY A 710 31.16 -18.72 -24.89
C GLY A 710 30.75 -18.44 -26.33
N THR A 711 31.74 -18.29 -27.20
CA THR A 711 31.56 -17.88 -28.61
C THR A 711 31.97 -19.02 -29.55
N HIS A 712 31.07 -19.37 -30.46
CA HIS A 712 31.37 -20.32 -31.53
C HIS A 712 32.40 -19.77 -32.51
N TYR A 713 33.27 -20.65 -32.98
CA TYR A 713 34.27 -20.35 -34.00
C TYR A 713 34.52 -21.59 -34.85
N CYS A 714 35.24 -21.43 -35.98
CA CYS A 714 35.46 -22.52 -36.94
C CYS A 714 34.17 -22.98 -37.65
N THR A 715 33.26 -22.04 -37.91
CA THR A 715 31.98 -22.27 -38.61
C THR A 715 32.03 -21.78 -40.08
N PRO A 716 31.31 -22.44 -41.02
CA PRO A 716 30.69 -23.75 -40.85
C PRO A 716 31.75 -24.86 -40.83
N ASN A 717 31.58 -25.85 -39.96
CA ASN A 717 32.41 -27.05 -39.93
C ASN A 717 31.97 -28.07 -41.00
N VAL A 718 32.75 -29.13 -41.17
CA VAL A 718 32.56 -30.10 -42.26
C VAL A 718 31.37 -31.01 -41.97
N SER A 719 30.41 -31.08 -42.90
CA SER A 719 29.25 -31.98 -42.81
C SER A 719 29.66 -33.43 -42.54
N ASN A 720 28.90 -34.09 -41.68
CA ASN A 720 29.06 -35.51 -41.39
C ASN A 720 28.14 -36.39 -42.25
N SER A 721 28.12 -37.70 -41.99
CA SER A 721 27.30 -38.66 -42.75
C SER A 721 25.79 -38.42 -42.75
N THR A 722 25.26 -37.56 -41.87
CA THR A 722 23.84 -37.16 -41.86
C THR A 722 23.52 -36.08 -42.91
N GLY A 723 24.54 -35.46 -43.51
CA GLY A 723 24.41 -34.35 -44.46
C GLY A 723 24.53 -32.96 -43.84
N GLY A 724 24.43 -32.84 -42.50
CA GLY A 724 24.64 -31.61 -41.75
C GLY A 724 25.98 -31.58 -40.97
N PRO A 725 26.47 -30.38 -40.59
CA PRO A 725 27.55 -30.24 -39.61
C PRO A 725 27.08 -30.52 -38.18
N ALA A 726 27.94 -31.14 -37.35
CA ALA A 726 27.69 -31.27 -35.91
C ALA A 726 28.08 -29.99 -35.16
N MET A 727 27.39 -29.61 -34.09
CA MET A 727 27.68 -28.38 -33.33
C MET A 727 28.09 -28.67 -31.88
N ILE A 728 28.90 -27.80 -31.28
CA ILE A 728 29.20 -27.81 -29.83
C ILE A 728 28.64 -26.59 -29.12
N ASN A 729 27.83 -26.79 -28.08
CA ASN A 729 27.38 -25.75 -27.16
C ASN A 729 28.02 -25.95 -25.79
N ALA A 730 28.03 -24.90 -24.97
CA ALA A 730 28.34 -25.01 -23.56
C ALA A 730 27.25 -24.31 -22.74
N THR A 731 27.01 -24.80 -21.53
CA THR A 731 26.04 -24.25 -20.57
C THR A 731 26.66 -24.26 -19.17
N GLY A 732 26.09 -23.48 -18.24
CA GLY A 732 26.59 -23.35 -16.88
C GLY A 732 27.13 -21.96 -16.61
N SER A 733 28.32 -21.83 -16.02
CA SER A 733 28.91 -20.55 -15.59
C SER A 733 30.33 -20.35 -16.14
N ASP A 734 30.66 -19.11 -16.52
CA ASP A 734 32.02 -18.65 -16.83
C ASP A 734 32.84 -18.32 -15.58
N LEU A 735 32.24 -18.30 -14.38
CA LEU A 735 33.00 -18.14 -13.14
C LEU A 735 33.80 -19.41 -12.85
N ALA A 736 35.14 -19.34 -12.91
CA ALA A 736 35.98 -20.53 -12.77
C ALA A 736 35.76 -21.24 -11.42
N ALA A 737 35.48 -20.48 -10.36
CA ALA A 737 35.21 -20.99 -9.02
C ALA A 737 33.89 -21.75 -8.89
N ALA A 738 32.90 -21.48 -9.77
CA ALA A 738 31.63 -22.20 -9.77
C ALA A 738 31.80 -23.65 -10.25
N ASN A 739 32.85 -23.93 -11.04
CA ASN A 739 33.18 -25.26 -11.56
C ASN A 739 31.99 -25.99 -12.19
N ASN A 740 31.16 -25.25 -12.92
CA ASN A 740 29.88 -25.71 -13.44
C ASN A 740 29.80 -25.41 -14.94
N VAL A 741 30.50 -26.19 -15.75
CA VAL A 741 30.42 -26.10 -17.22
C VAL A 741 30.03 -27.46 -17.78
N THR A 742 28.99 -27.48 -18.60
CA THR A 742 28.58 -28.65 -19.37
C THR A 742 28.74 -28.39 -20.86
N LEU A 743 29.55 -29.21 -21.52
CA LEU A 743 29.73 -29.21 -22.96
C LEU A 743 28.73 -30.17 -23.60
N ALA A 744 28.04 -29.72 -24.62
CA ALA A 744 27.04 -30.48 -25.37
C ALA A 744 27.45 -30.52 -26.84
N ALA A 745 27.44 -31.69 -27.47
CA ALA A 745 27.64 -31.81 -28.92
C ALA A 745 26.37 -32.42 -29.54
N THR A 746 25.85 -31.77 -30.58
CA THR A 746 24.57 -32.10 -31.24
C THR A 746 24.75 -32.27 -32.75
N ASP A 747 23.75 -32.86 -33.42
CA ASP A 747 23.78 -33.21 -34.84
C ASP A 747 24.90 -34.20 -35.23
N LEU A 748 25.29 -35.08 -34.30
CA LEU A 748 26.19 -36.20 -34.57
C LEU A 748 25.42 -37.32 -35.28
N PRO A 749 26.11 -38.20 -36.06
CA PRO A 749 25.49 -39.43 -36.50
C PRO A 749 25.06 -40.29 -35.29
N ALA A 750 23.87 -40.87 -35.38
CA ALA A 750 23.29 -41.64 -34.28
C ALA A 750 24.14 -42.87 -33.91
N ASN A 751 24.18 -43.18 -32.62
CA ASN A 751 24.85 -44.32 -32.00
C ASN A 751 26.38 -44.39 -32.23
N GLN A 752 27.03 -43.25 -32.50
CA GLN A 752 28.48 -43.15 -32.66
C GLN A 752 29.16 -42.77 -31.36
N PHE A 753 30.42 -43.18 -31.21
CA PHE A 753 31.23 -42.80 -30.06
C PHE A 753 31.97 -41.49 -30.32
N GLY A 754 32.01 -40.61 -29.32
CA GLY A 754 32.75 -39.36 -29.33
C GLY A 754 33.26 -38.95 -27.96
N TYR A 755 34.10 -37.92 -27.92
CA TYR A 755 34.60 -37.31 -26.69
C TYR A 755 35.02 -35.85 -26.94
N PHE A 756 35.08 -35.06 -25.88
CA PHE A 756 35.46 -33.65 -25.93
C PHE A 756 36.98 -33.44 -25.88
N LEU A 757 37.40 -32.32 -26.44
CA LEU A 757 38.77 -31.82 -26.52
C LEU A 757 38.83 -30.42 -25.91
N CYS A 758 39.98 -30.02 -25.40
CA CYS A 758 40.20 -28.66 -24.90
C CYS A 758 41.60 -28.12 -25.22
N SER A 759 41.75 -26.80 -25.32
CA SER A 759 43.03 -26.10 -25.46
C SER A 759 42.93 -24.63 -25.06
N ALA A 760 44.01 -24.07 -24.51
CA ALA A 760 44.15 -22.63 -24.27
C ALA A 760 44.38 -21.84 -25.58
N THR A 761 44.60 -22.52 -26.72
CA THR A 761 44.86 -21.87 -28.00
C THR A 761 43.93 -22.40 -29.10
N GLN A 762 43.54 -21.51 -30.01
CA GLN A 762 42.84 -21.90 -31.24
C GLN A 762 43.85 -22.30 -32.31
N GLY A 763 43.44 -23.17 -33.21
CA GLY A 763 44.23 -23.61 -34.36
C GLY A 763 43.31 -24.09 -35.47
N LEU A 764 43.88 -24.49 -36.62
CA LEU A 764 43.12 -25.16 -37.67
C LEU A 764 44.00 -26.23 -38.31
N ILE A 765 43.66 -27.50 -38.11
CA ILE A 765 44.27 -28.64 -38.79
C ILE A 765 43.18 -29.32 -39.60
N VAL A 766 43.33 -29.31 -40.92
CA VAL A 766 42.40 -29.93 -41.85
C VAL A 766 42.66 -31.43 -41.93
N GLY A 767 41.61 -32.24 -41.75
CA GLY A 767 41.65 -33.70 -41.86
C GLY A 767 42.71 -34.42 -41.01
N PRO A 768 42.86 -34.08 -39.71
CA PRO A 768 43.91 -34.65 -38.87
C PRO A 768 43.74 -36.17 -38.75
N GLY A 769 44.83 -36.92 -38.97
CA GLY A 769 44.83 -38.38 -38.81
C GLY A 769 43.86 -39.11 -39.75
N GLY A 770 43.46 -38.51 -40.87
CA GLY A 770 42.50 -39.08 -41.83
C GLY A 770 41.04 -38.83 -41.48
N ALA A 771 40.75 -37.93 -40.53
CA ALA A 771 39.40 -37.44 -40.29
C ALA A 771 38.85 -36.66 -41.50
N MET A 772 37.52 -36.67 -41.68
CA MET A 772 36.85 -35.80 -42.65
C MET A 772 36.73 -34.36 -42.14
N GLY A 773 36.62 -34.18 -40.82
CA GLY A 773 36.47 -32.87 -40.17
C GLY A 773 37.76 -32.11 -39.92
N ASN A 774 37.59 -30.86 -39.45
CA ASN A 774 38.69 -29.97 -39.09
C ASN A 774 38.85 -29.91 -37.56
N LEU A 775 40.09 -30.05 -37.07
CA LEU A 775 40.43 -29.80 -35.67
C LEU A 775 40.75 -28.32 -35.47
N CYS A 776 39.98 -27.65 -34.64
CA CYS A 776 40.03 -26.20 -34.46
C CYS A 776 40.77 -25.76 -33.17
N LEU A 777 41.56 -26.66 -32.58
CA LEU A 777 42.32 -26.44 -31.36
C LEU A 777 43.83 -26.41 -31.65
N GLY A 778 44.55 -25.50 -30.99
CA GLY A 778 46.01 -25.39 -31.03
C GLY A 778 46.68 -26.25 -29.95
N ALA A 779 47.98 -26.55 -30.11
CA ALA A 779 48.73 -27.34 -29.13
C ALA A 779 49.12 -26.51 -27.88
N PRO A 780 49.17 -27.11 -26.68
CA PRO A 780 48.86 -28.51 -26.36
C PRO A 780 47.34 -28.77 -26.30
N ILE A 781 46.91 -29.94 -26.81
CA ILE A 781 45.49 -30.33 -26.84
C ILE A 781 45.21 -31.36 -25.76
N GLY A 782 44.30 -31.03 -24.84
CA GLY A 782 43.74 -31.94 -23.86
C GLY A 782 42.62 -32.79 -24.43
N ARG A 783 42.44 -33.99 -23.87
CA ARG A 783 41.41 -34.95 -24.31
C ARG A 783 40.68 -35.51 -23.10
N PHE A 784 39.35 -35.42 -23.11
CA PHE A 784 38.51 -36.10 -22.14
C PHE A 784 38.34 -37.58 -22.53
N SER A 785 39.44 -38.29 -22.82
CA SER A 785 39.41 -39.66 -23.37
C SER A 785 38.99 -40.74 -22.36
N ASN A 786 38.93 -40.41 -21.07
CA ASN A 786 38.32 -41.26 -20.05
C ASN A 786 36.78 -41.11 -20.02
N ASN A 787 36.24 -40.15 -20.77
CA ASN A 787 34.82 -39.82 -20.88
C ASN A 787 34.36 -40.01 -22.33
N VAL A 788 34.55 -41.20 -22.89
CA VAL A 788 34.00 -41.54 -24.21
C VAL A 788 32.49 -41.79 -24.07
N LEU A 789 31.71 -41.07 -24.86
CA LEU A 789 30.25 -41.05 -24.82
C LEU A 789 29.68 -41.61 -26.13
N ASN A 790 28.44 -42.13 -26.07
CA ASN A 790 27.72 -42.62 -27.25
C ASN A 790 26.59 -41.64 -27.58
N SER A 791 26.48 -41.21 -28.84
CA SER A 791 25.53 -40.19 -29.29
C SER A 791 24.06 -40.63 -29.27
N GLY A 792 23.79 -41.92 -29.03
CA GLY A 792 22.45 -42.46 -28.94
C GLY A 792 21.61 -42.26 -30.19
N PRO A 793 20.29 -42.51 -30.14
CA PRO A 793 19.41 -42.39 -31.30
C PRO A 793 19.21 -40.95 -31.77
N PHE A 794 19.48 -39.96 -30.92
CA PHE A 794 19.25 -38.54 -31.20
C PHE A 794 20.51 -37.79 -31.65
N GLY A 795 21.67 -38.44 -31.71
CA GLY A 795 22.88 -37.82 -32.23
C GLY A 795 23.46 -36.74 -31.32
N ALA A 796 23.45 -36.95 -30.00
CA ALA A 796 23.94 -35.96 -29.04
C ALA A 796 24.77 -36.60 -27.90
N ILE A 797 25.80 -35.89 -27.43
CA ILE A 797 26.60 -36.26 -26.25
C ILE A 797 26.83 -35.04 -25.36
N ASP A 798 26.81 -35.24 -24.03
CA ASP A 798 27.00 -34.17 -23.05
C ASP A 798 28.04 -34.56 -21.98
N LEU A 799 28.88 -33.61 -21.58
CA LEU A 799 29.88 -33.79 -20.53
C LEU A 799 29.99 -32.54 -19.65
N THR A 800 29.64 -32.69 -18.37
CA THR A 800 30.03 -31.74 -17.33
C THR A 800 31.52 -31.87 -17.05
N ILE A 801 32.28 -30.81 -17.31
CA ILE A 801 33.75 -30.80 -17.16
C ILE A 801 34.15 -30.28 -15.78
N ASN A 802 35.23 -30.82 -15.23
CA ASN A 802 35.85 -30.31 -14.01
C ASN A 802 36.94 -29.30 -14.37
N LEU A 803 36.64 -28.01 -14.21
CA LEU A 803 37.55 -26.89 -14.43
C LEU A 803 38.76 -26.92 -13.50
N THR A 804 38.70 -27.64 -12.38
CA THR A 804 39.86 -27.80 -11.47
C THR A 804 40.86 -28.87 -11.95
N SER A 805 40.53 -29.62 -13.01
CA SER A 805 41.30 -30.76 -13.48
C SER A 805 41.21 -30.98 -15.00
N LEU A 806 41.47 -29.95 -15.81
CA LEU A 806 41.46 -30.09 -17.27
C LEU A 806 42.59 -31.04 -17.74
N PRO A 807 42.30 -32.00 -18.65
CA PRO A 807 43.23 -33.06 -19.04
C PRO A 807 44.22 -32.62 -20.13
N VAL A 808 44.88 -31.49 -19.92
CA VAL A 808 45.79 -30.86 -20.90
C VAL A 808 47.26 -31.20 -20.56
N PRO A 809 48.07 -31.67 -21.53
CA PRO A 809 49.49 -31.94 -21.29
C PRO A 809 50.28 -30.69 -20.87
N PRO A 810 51.37 -30.83 -20.07
CA PRO A 810 51.93 -32.08 -19.57
C PRO A 810 51.37 -32.51 -18.20
N THR A 811 50.61 -31.66 -17.51
CA THR A 811 50.17 -31.89 -16.13
C THR A 811 48.90 -32.73 -16.03
N PHE A 812 48.05 -32.72 -17.06
CA PHE A 812 46.76 -33.44 -17.14
C PHE A 812 45.83 -33.17 -15.95
N ASN A 813 46.00 -32.02 -15.29
CA ASN A 813 45.23 -31.61 -14.11
C ASN A 813 45.25 -30.08 -13.96
N HIS A 814 45.05 -29.35 -15.06
CA HIS A 814 45.09 -27.88 -15.04
C HIS A 814 43.83 -27.32 -14.37
N ALA A 815 44.00 -26.43 -13.41
CA ALA A 815 42.91 -25.72 -12.78
C ALA A 815 42.71 -24.36 -13.47
N VAL A 816 41.58 -24.17 -14.15
CA VAL A 816 41.23 -22.93 -14.84
C VAL A 816 41.21 -21.77 -13.84
N GLN A 817 41.81 -20.65 -14.23
CA GLN A 817 41.85 -19.43 -13.42
C GLN A 817 41.01 -18.31 -14.06
N ALA A 818 40.57 -17.37 -13.23
CA ALA A 818 39.97 -16.11 -13.67
C ALA A 818 40.85 -15.40 -14.72
N GLY A 819 40.25 -14.95 -15.81
CA GLY A 819 40.90 -14.31 -16.95
C GLY A 819 41.47 -15.27 -18.01
N GLU A 820 41.47 -16.59 -17.78
CA GLU A 820 41.88 -17.56 -18.80
C GLU A 820 40.80 -17.76 -19.87
N THR A 821 41.20 -17.89 -21.13
CA THR A 821 40.31 -18.32 -22.21
C THR A 821 40.60 -19.78 -22.58
N TRP A 822 39.57 -20.61 -22.59
CA TRP A 822 39.65 -22.01 -22.98
C TRP A 822 38.73 -22.32 -24.16
N ASN A 823 39.24 -23.14 -25.08
CA ASN A 823 38.55 -23.53 -26.29
C ASN A 823 38.22 -25.01 -26.23
N PHE A 824 37.04 -25.39 -26.70
CA PHE A 824 36.52 -26.74 -26.66
C PHE A 824 36.00 -27.17 -28.03
N GLN A 825 36.09 -28.46 -28.33
CA GLN A 825 35.58 -29.09 -29.55
C GLN A 825 35.27 -30.56 -29.27
N ALA A 826 34.31 -31.17 -29.95
CA ALA A 826 34.08 -32.62 -29.86
C ALA A 826 34.67 -33.34 -31.08
N TRP A 827 35.30 -34.50 -30.83
CA TRP A 827 35.65 -35.49 -31.84
C TRP A 827 34.66 -36.65 -31.78
N TYR A 828 34.23 -37.16 -32.93
CA TYR A 828 33.33 -38.32 -32.98
C TYR A 828 33.62 -39.23 -34.17
N ARG A 829 33.24 -40.51 -34.04
CA ARG A 829 33.26 -41.48 -35.14
C ARG A 829 32.19 -41.15 -36.16
N ASP A 830 32.52 -41.35 -37.43
CA ASP A 830 31.62 -41.10 -38.54
C ASP A 830 31.82 -42.16 -39.64
N VAL A 831 30.85 -42.29 -40.54
CA VAL A 831 30.91 -43.21 -41.68
C VAL A 831 30.42 -42.49 -42.93
N VAL A 832 31.34 -41.89 -43.68
CA VAL A 832 31.00 -41.13 -44.88
C VAL A 832 31.09 -42.04 -46.11
N ILE A 833 29.98 -42.20 -46.83
CA ILE A 833 29.88 -43.05 -48.04
C ILE A 833 30.38 -44.49 -47.76
N GLY A 834 30.00 -45.04 -46.60
CA GLY A 834 30.36 -46.42 -46.21
C GLY A 834 31.80 -46.64 -45.77
N VAL A 835 32.62 -45.58 -45.69
CA VAL A 835 34.01 -45.66 -45.21
C VAL A 835 34.08 -45.15 -43.75
N PRO A 836 34.52 -45.98 -42.79
CA PRO A 836 34.73 -45.52 -41.42
C PRO A 836 35.77 -44.42 -41.34
N THR A 837 35.41 -43.32 -40.67
CA THR A 837 36.25 -42.13 -40.47
C THR A 837 35.91 -41.50 -39.12
N SER A 838 36.30 -40.24 -38.93
CA SER A 838 35.89 -39.40 -37.81
C SER A 838 35.68 -37.97 -38.27
N ASN A 839 34.92 -37.21 -37.51
CA ASN A 839 34.63 -35.82 -37.79
C ASN A 839 34.65 -35.02 -36.47
N PHE A 840 34.51 -33.70 -36.57
CA PHE A 840 34.55 -32.76 -35.46
C PHE A 840 33.36 -31.79 -35.52
N THR A 841 32.95 -31.31 -34.35
CA THR A 841 32.07 -30.13 -34.28
C THR A 841 32.80 -28.87 -34.73
N ASP A 842 32.13 -27.74 -34.78
CA ASP A 842 32.79 -26.44 -34.64
C ASP A 842 33.47 -26.30 -33.26
N GLY A 843 34.12 -25.16 -32.99
CA GLY A 843 34.77 -24.89 -31.71
C GLY A 843 33.98 -23.87 -30.89
N ILE A 844 34.04 -23.95 -29.56
CA ILE A 844 33.50 -22.93 -28.66
C ILE A 844 34.59 -22.39 -27.74
N SER A 845 34.65 -21.06 -27.60
CA SER A 845 35.64 -20.33 -26.81
C SER A 845 34.98 -19.68 -25.61
N ILE A 846 35.42 -20.02 -24.39
CA ILE A 846 34.89 -19.49 -23.14
C ILE A 846 36.00 -18.68 -22.45
N GLN A 847 35.73 -17.42 -22.15
CA GLN A 847 36.57 -16.60 -21.28
C GLN A 847 36.05 -16.75 -19.85
N PHE A 848 36.90 -17.20 -18.93
CA PHE A 848 36.50 -17.43 -17.55
C PHE A 848 36.73 -16.19 -16.69
N GLN A 849 35.78 -15.91 -15.79
CA GLN A 849 35.83 -14.81 -14.82
C GLN A 849 36.30 -15.29 -13.44
#